data_AF-A0A1Q7YIM1-F1
#
_entry.id   AF-A0A1Q7YIM1-F1
#
_cell.length_a   1.000
_cell.length_b   1.000
_cell.length_c   1.000
_cell.angle_alpha   90.00
_cell.angle_beta   90.00
_cell.angle_gamma   90.00
#
_symmetry.space_group_name_H-M   'P 1'
#
loop_
_entity.id
_entity.type
_entity.pdbx_description
1 polymer ?
#
loop_
_entity_poly.entity_id
_entity_poly.type
_entity_poly.pdbx_seq_one_letter_code
_entity_poly.pdbx_strand_id
1 'polypeptide(L)'
;MFRLHSPENITAKIFAFSLAAFLSFAALPGFSTIKASPSQSTIKSVRAFTPASFSSSAEFDPENLFVNRTGATAASVEAGGDFIVEYKNGKSICREATMEEALSLNRPASTKGLHRITPIRTEATGLNIILMGTAQLDQNPAAKAAFIKAAANWQAVIKTPITVIINVDYGPTRFGTTWPSGVLGSTGSQFVFNPVGYSSFRSALASSASNGNDTSVYSSLPQGSTVPTDFGSVGVMAVNSTVLRAVGLMSPNANPDGEVSSSIDDLPSIGFNSNFQFDFDPSNGIDLDKIDFDATATHEIGHALGFTTTNGVITGQSDAAITAWDLFRFNGLNSINLATSQRMLKSGGSQVFYGGGNQIALSTGPKSAGGDGFQPSHWKIDLGIGIMDPAISNGSRRTITDNDIAVLNLLGYWINNEPAPTLPQTSPGSTVAMTSGVAQTGVITSAPANSCSVNPTQYSIQVPAGATQLKIDLSGDQDVDLHVRFGQRVLRVVGWPGLAEYISDSPNSTESITITPSSGAPLQAGTYFIALDNCGSAGANFTLTANVTVPAPPNPIDDGRTFVRQQYLDFLGREPDQSGWDYWTGQIAQCGTNQQCIHDERIGVSAAYFFSDEFQKTGYFIYLLYKSSLARQPNASEFGADRPQVVAGGNLEAAKQTFAESFVQRASFTALYPTTQTRDQYVDALIASARQSSNVDLSSHRAELLATYDSGSSLTNKRASTLRKLIDYSEYSQAEFNPAFVLMQYFGYLRRDADTGGYNFWLDVLNRLPPPNNFRNMVCAFVTSSEYQLRFGSTVTRHNSDCASN
;
A
#
# COMPACT_ATOMS: atom_id res chain seq x y z
N MET A 1 -71.67 45.98 -15.25
CA MET A 1 -71.82 44.52 -15.41
C MET A 1 -70.76 44.07 -16.41
N PHE A 2 -69.79 43.18 -16.13
CA PHE A 2 -69.26 42.59 -14.89
C PHE A 2 -67.88 41.96 -15.21
N ARG A 3 -66.79 41.95 -14.42
CA ARG A 3 -66.09 42.86 -13.45
C ARG A 3 -64.65 42.26 -13.25
N LEU A 4 -63.53 42.92 -12.90
CA LEU A 4 -63.03 44.32 -12.97
C LEU A 4 -61.49 44.34 -12.63
N HIS A 5 -60.62 44.82 -13.55
CA HIS A 5 -59.33 45.52 -13.29
C HIS A 5 -58.10 44.80 -12.64
N SER A 6 -56.91 45.38 -12.90
CA SER A 6 -55.55 45.10 -12.35
C SER A 6 -55.18 46.16 -11.25
N PRO A 7 -53.92 46.40 -10.78
CA PRO A 7 -52.60 45.71 -10.92
C PRO A 7 -51.76 45.63 -9.59
N GLU A 8 -50.45 45.31 -9.71
CA GLU A 8 -49.29 45.66 -8.82
C GLU A 8 -48.93 44.91 -7.50
N ASN A 9 -47.60 44.68 -7.34
CA ASN A 9 -46.76 44.53 -6.11
C ASN A 9 -47.16 43.47 -5.03
N ILE A 10 -46.27 42.78 -4.30
CA ILE A 10 -44.96 43.10 -3.72
C ILE A 10 -44.08 41.83 -3.66
N THR A 11 -42.88 41.83 -4.27
CA THR A 11 -41.86 40.78 -4.04
C THR A 11 -40.43 41.34 -4.10
N ALA A 12 -40.13 42.39 -3.32
CA ALA A 12 -38.78 42.94 -3.19
C ALA A 12 -38.60 43.73 -1.87
N LYS A 13 -38.10 43.06 -0.83
CA LYS A 13 -37.33 43.61 0.31
C LYS A 13 -36.87 42.44 1.20
N ILE A 14 -35.74 42.61 1.88
CA ILE A 14 -35.03 41.55 2.65
C ILE A 14 -34.32 40.49 1.77
N PHE A 15 -33.59 40.94 0.75
CA PHE A 15 -32.37 40.26 0.26
C PHE A 15 -31.43 41.33 -0.32
N ALA A 16 -30.78 42.07 0.58
CA ALA A 16 -29.88 43.16 0.23
C ALA A 16 -28.81 43.36 1.32
N PHE A 17 -27.86 42.43 1.42
CA PHE A 17 -26.51 42.71 1.89
C PHE A 17 -25.51 41.77 1.22
N SER A 18 -24.43 42.34 0.68
CA SER A 18 -23.19 41.68 0.26
C SER A 18 -23.22 40.69 -0.92
N LEU A 19 -23.44 41.22 -2.14
CA LEU A 19 -22.76 40.71 -3.33
C LEU A 19 -22.33 41.85 -4.26
N ALA A 20 -21.26 42.57 -3.88
CA ALA A 20 -20.66 43.64 -4.68
C ALA A 20 -19.20 43.92 -4.27
N ALA A 21 -18.26 43.02 -4.59
CA ALA A 21 -16.82 43.26 -4.38
C ALA A 21 -15.91 42.36 -5.25
N PHE A 22 -16.15 42.24 -6.56
CA PHE A 22 -15.18 41.66 -7.49
C PHE A 22 -15.23 42.34 -8.85
N LEU A 23 -14.35 43.34 -9.07
CA LEU A 23 -13.62 43.61 -10.32
C LEU A 23 -12.74 44.88 -10.18
N SER A 24 -11.56 44.82 -10.82
CA SER A 24 -10.62 45.92 -11.09
C SER A 24 -9.81 46.51 -9.91
N PHE A 25 -8.54 46.13 -9.83
CA PHE A 25 -7.43 47.03 -10.19
C PHE A 25 -6.16 46.23 -10.55
N ALA A 26 -5.30 46.79 -11.41
CA ALA A 26 -4.06 46.17 -11.86
C ALA A 26 -2.88 47.16 -11.81
N ALA A 27 -1.67 46.59 -11.80
CA ALA A 27 -0.36 47.15 -12.18
C ALA A 27 0.60 47.78 -11.12
N LEU A 28 1.64 46.98 -10.77
CA LEU A 28 3.10 47.31 -10.79
C LEU A 28 3.71 48.29 -9.74
N PRO A 29 5.06 48.32 -9.55
CA PRO A 29 6.08 47.23 -9.52
C PRO A 29 7.15 47.38 -8.38
N GLY A 30 8.08 46.41 -8.20
CA GLY A 30 9.30 46.66 -7.38
C GLY A 30 10.26 45.47 -7.10
N PHE A 31 11.48 45.56 -7.64
CA PHE A 31 12.71 44.75 -7.42
C PHE A 31 12.98 44.23 -5.98
N SER A 32 13.65 43.08 -5.77
CA SER A 32 15.07 42.86 -6.16
C SER A 32 15.54 41.39 -6.21
N THR A 33 16.58 41.16 -7.02
CA THR A 33 17.33 39.91 -7.21
C THR A 33 18.35 39.62 -6.09
N ILE A 34 18.62 38.34 -5.80
CA ILE A 34 19.93 37.89 -5.30
C ILE A 34 20.47 36.76 -6.20
N LYS A 35 21.77 36.85 -6.53
CA LYS A 35 22.48 35.99 -7.49
C LYS A 35 23.09 34.76 -6.81
N ALA A 36 23.19 33.66 -7.56
CA ALA A 36 24.18 32.61 -7.32
C ALA A 36 25.56 33.02 -7.87
N SER A 37 26.64 32.49 -7.29
CA SER A 37 27.99 32.50 -7.87
C SER A 37 28.85 31.36 -7.29
N PRO A 38 29.73 30.70 -8.07
CA PRO A 38 30.51 29.53 -7.64
C PRO A 38 31.99 29.83 -7.38
N SER A 39 32.72 28.84 -6.85
CA SER A 39 34.19 28.71 -6.92
C SER A 39 34.56 27.22 -6.94
N GLN A 40 34.90 26.63 -8.09
CA GLN A 40 36.23 26.57 -8.70
C GLN A 40 37.30 25.75 -7.93
N SER A 41 37.66 24.64 -8.56
CA SER A 41 38.78 23.75 -8.28
C SER A 41 40.15 24.41 -8.49
N THR A 42 41.18 23.97 -7.75
CA THR A 42 42.59 24.19 -8.13
C THR A 42 43.38 22.88 -8.05
N ILE A 43 44.00 22.47 -9.16
CA ILE A 43 44.89 21.29 -9.23
C ILE A 43 46.35 21.75 -9.33
N LYS A 44 47.17 21.37 -8.35
CA LYS A 44 48.65 21.26 -8.38
C LYS A 44 49.03 20.18 -7.35
N SER A 45 50.01 19.29 -7.52
CA SER A 45 51.04 19.17 -8.57
C SER A 45 51.49 17.71 -8.74
N VAL A 46 51.97 17.35 -9.93
CA VAL A 46 52.67 16.08 -10.20
C VAL A 46 54.09 16.08 -9.62
N ARG A 47 54.52 14.98 -8.99
CA ARG A 47 55.94 14.57 -8.92
C ARG A 47 56.08 13.07 -9.20
N ALA A 48 57.18 12.71 -9.86
CA ALA A 48 57.42 11.39 -10.42
C ALA A 48 57.92 10.37 -9.38
N PHE A 49 57.65 9.09 -9.64
CA PHE A 49 58.23 7.95 -8.94
C PHE A 49 59.45 7.38 -9.70
N THR A 50 60.49 7.03 -8.96
CA THR A 50 61.54 6.08 -9.37
C THR A 50 61.54 4.88 -8.40
N PRO A 51 61.98 3.69 -8.82
CA PRO A 51 61.57 2.44 -8.18
C PRO A 51 62.47 1.95 -7.04
N ALA A 52 61.94 0.94 -6.33
CA ALA A 52 62.55 0.04 -5.33
C ALA A 52 62.53 0.46 -3.86
N SER A 53 61.66 -0.18 -3.07
CA SER A 53 62.06 -1.28 -2.16
C SER A 53 60.84 -1.83 -1.42
N PHE A 54 60.78 -3.16 -1.24
CA PHE A 54 59.75 -3.80 -0.41
C PHE A 54 60.04 -3.58 1.08
N SER A 55 59.09 -3.02 1.82
CA SER A 55 58.98 -3.21 3.27
C SER A 55 57.50 -3.23 3.68
N SER A 56 57.19 -4.11 4.63
CA SER A 56 55.82 -4.49 5.01
C SER A 56 55.19 -3.55 6.04
N SER A 57 54.13 -2.83 5.64
CA SER A 57 53.05 -2.38 6.54
C SER A 57 51.90 -1.82 5.69
N ALA A 58 50.89 -2.65 5.40
CA ALA A 58 49.61 -2.16 4.89
C ALA A 58 48.71 -1.84 6.10
N GLU A 59 48.17 -0.63 6.15
CA GLU A 59 47.14 -0.27 7.13
C GLU A 59 45.85 -1.07 6.86
N PHE A 60 45.16 -1.43 7.95
CA PHE A 60 43.88 -2.14 7.90
C PHE A 60 42.78 -1.16 7.45
N ASP A 61 42.12 -1.48 6.35
CA ASP A 61 40.83 -0.90 5.97
C ASP A 61 39.73 -1.89 6.41
N PRO A 62 38.87 -1.55 7.39
CA PRO A 62 37.99 -2.53 8.03
C PRO A 62 36.70 -2.87 7.27
N GLU A 63 36.41 -2.27 6.10
CA GLU A 63 35.16 -2.57 5.37
C GLU A 63 35.19 -3.88 4.53
N ASN A 64 36.35 -4.53 4.36
CA ASN A 64 36.48 -5.79 3.60
C ASN A 64 36.52 -7.05 4.49
N LEU A 65 35.51 -7.24 5.34
CA LEU A 65 35.42 -8.36 6.31
C LEU A 65 34.41 -9.47 5.93
N PHE A 66 34.31 -9.81 4.64
CA PHE A 66 33.65 -11.06 4.22
C PHE A 66 34.50 -11.89 3.25
N VAL A 67 34.29 -13.21 3.31
CA VAL A 67 34.95 -14.29 2.55
C VAL A 67 36.40 -14.62 2.96
N ASN A 68 36.55 -15.70 3.74
CA ASN A 68 37.78 -16.48 3.79
C ASN A 68 37.45 -17.98 3.88
N ARG A 69 37.91 -18.76 2.89
CA ARG A 69 38.04 -20.25 2.87
C ARG A 69 36.74 -21.05 2.64
N THR A 70 36.69 -22.08 1.79
CA THR A 70 37.69 -22.76 0.92
C THR A 70 36.97 -23.48 -0.24
N GLY A 71 37.60 -23.55 -1.43
CA GLY A 71 37.29 -24.62 -2.41
C GLY A 71 36.69 -24.22 -3.77
N ALA A 72 36.71 -22.94 -4.13
CA ALA A 72 36.64 -22.43 -5.50
C ALA A 72 37.04 -20.94 -5.51
N THR A 73 37.66 -20.45 -6.58
CA THR A 73 37.82 -19.00 -6.74
C THR A 73 36.48 -18.38 -7.13
N ALA A 74 36.02 -17.32 -6.43
CA ALA A 74 34.70 -16.72 -6.69
C ALA A 74 34.51 -16.31 -8.16
N ALA A 75 35.55 -15.73 -8.77
CA ALA A 75 35.57 -15.35 -10.18
C ALA A 75 35.33 -16.51 -11.17
N SER A 76 35.71 -17.76 -10.83
CA SER A 76 35.41 -18.93 -11.68
C SER A 76 33.97 -19.41 -11.54
N VAL A 77 33.26 -19.02 -10.47
CA VAL A 77 31.83 -19.28 -10.28
C VAL A 77 30.99 -18.17 -10.92
N GLU A 78 31.41 -16.90 -10.80
CA GLU A 78 30.83 -15.76 -11.53
C GLU A 78 30.71 -16.07 -13.03
N ALA A 79 31.80 -16.53 -13.67
CA ALA A 79 31.78 -16.85 -15.10
C ALA A 79 30.88 -18.05 -15.49
N GLY A 80 30.59 -18.98 -14.58
CA GLY A 80 29.79 -20.19 -14.87
C GLY A 80 28.29 -19.96 -15.02
N GLY A 81 27.81 -18.72 -14.86
CA GLY A 81 26.41 -18.31 -15.03
C GLY A 81 26.20 -17.31 -16.16
N ASP A 82 27.27 -17.01 -16.89
CA ASP A 82 27.36 -15.90 -17.81
C ASP A 82 27.46 -16.40 -19.25
N PHE A 83 26.60 -15.85 -20.10
CA PHE A 83 26.38 -16.31 -21.46
C PHE A 83 26.52 -15.16 -22.45
N ILE A 84 27.10 -15.46 -23.61
CA ILE A 84 27.21 -14.59 -24.76
C ILE A 84 26.43 -15.23 -25.92
N VAL A 85 25.49 -14.47 -26.47
CA VAL A 85 24.83 -14.83 -27.72
C VAL A 85 25.60 -14.19 -28.86
N GLU A 86 26.31 -14.99 -29.65
CA GLU A 86 26.99 -14.54 -30.88
C GLU A 86 26.07 -14.64 -32.09
N TYR A 87 26.26 -13.77 -33.08
CA TYR A 87 25.69 -13.98 -34.40
C TYR A 87 26.73 -14.55 -35.37
N LYS A 88 26.48 -15.74 -35.90
CA LYS A 88 27.45 -16.46 -36.74
C LYS A 88 26.76 -17.32 -37.79
N ASN A 89 27.17 -17.16 -39.06
CA ASN A 89 26.68 -17.95 -40.19
C ASN A 89 25.14 -18.00 -40.32
N GLY A 90 24.43 -16.90 -40.03
CA GLY A 90 22.97 -16.86 -40.08
C GLY A 90 22.28 -17.59 -38.93
N LYS A 91 22.97 -17.75 -37.79
CA LYS A 91 22.42 -18.27 -36.54
C LYS A 91 22.76 -17.36 -35.36
N SER A 92 21.83 -17.21 -34.41
CA SER A 92 22.21 -16.89 -33.03
C SER A 92 22.80 -18.14 -32.38
N ILE A 93 23.87 -17.98 -31.60
CA ILE A 93 24.55 -19.07 -30.89
C ILE A 93 24.81 -18.63 -29.46
N CYS A 94 24.17 -19.27 -28.48
CA CYS A 94 24.50 -19.11 -27.07
C CYS A 94 25.76 -19.92 -26.74
N ARG A 95 26.72 -19.27 -26.08
CA ARG A 95 27.91 -19.88 -25.51
C ARG A 95 28.20 -19.29 -24.13
N GLU A 96 29.04 -19.96 -23.37
CA GLU A 96 29.63 -19.40 -22.14
C GLU A 96 30.41 -18.11 -22.45
N ALA A 97 30.31 -17.13 -21.56
CA ALA A 97 31.18 -15.97 -21.55
C ALA A 97 32.58 -16.41 -21.12
N THR A 98 33.62 -15.84 -21.75
CA THR A 98 34.95 -15.88 -21.14
C THR A 98 34.97 -15.03 -19.87
N MET A 99 35.91 -15.28 -18.95
CA MET A 99 35.99 -14.50 -17.70
C MET A 99 36.16 -12.98 -17.95
N GLU A 100 36.81 -12.59 -19.05
CA GLU A 100 36.91 -11.18 -19.46
C GLU A 100 35.58 -10.61 -19.97
N GLU A 101 34.80 -11.38 -20.72
CA GLU A 101 33.45 -10.98 -21.18
C GLU A 101 32.47 -10.90 -20.00
N ALA A 102 32.49 -11.87 -19.09
CA ALA A 102 31.73 -11.88 -17.85
C ALA A 102 31.99 -10.59 -17.03
N LEU A 103 33.26 -10.33 -16.73
CA LEU A 103 33.69 -9.14 -15.98
C LEU A 103 33.38 -7.80 -16.67
N SER A 104 33.36 -7.78 -18.01
CA SER A 104 33.11 -6.54 -18.78
C SER A 104 31.65 -6.26 -19.07
N LEU A 105 30.81 -7.28 -19.23
CA LEU A 105 29.40 -7.13 -19.62
C LEU A 105 28.42 -7.33 -18.48
N ASN A 106 28.65 -8.30 -17.59
CA ASN A 106 27.64 -8.70 -16.61
C ASN A 106 27.73 -7.93 -15.29
N ARG A 107 28.85 -7.25 -15.00
CA ARG A 107 28.91 -6.20 -13.99
C ARG A 107 28.17 -4.95 -14.49
N PRO A 108 27.05 -4.52 -13.88
CA PRO A 108 26.22 -3.45 -14.42
C PRO A 108 26.89 -2.08 -14.24
N ALA A 109 26.96 -1.30 -15.33
CA ALA A 109 27.31 0.11 -15.30
C ALA A 109 26.13 0.95 -14.75
N SER A 110 25.87 0.78 -13.44
CA SER A 110 24.77 1.35 -12.65
C SER A 110 23.36 0.86 -13.00
N THR A 111 22.61 0.45 -11.98
CA THR A 111 21.16 0.14 -12.01
C THR A 111 20.28 1.40 -12.18
N LYS A 112 20.87 2.54 -12.58
CA LYS A 112 20.27 3.86 -12.48
C LYS A 112 19.24 4.08 -13.59
N GLY A 113 17.96 4.09 -13.22
CA GLY A 113 16.84 4.29 -14.15
C GLY A 113 16.20 2.99 -14.66
N LEU A 114 16.51 1.85 -14.04
CA LEU A 114 15.70 0.63 -14.18
C LEU A 114 14.31 0.86 -13.58
N HIS A 115 13.28 0.38 -14.28
CA HIS A 115 11.89 0.46 -13.82
C HIS A 115 11.09 -0.75 -14.30
N ARG A 116 10.01 -1.08 -13.58
CA ARG A 116 9.16 -2.23 -13.92
C ARG A 116 8.49 -2.03 -15.29
N ILE A 117 8.68 -3.00 -16.19
CA ILE A 117 7.99 -3.03 -17.50
C ILE A 117 6.87 -4.07 -17.59
N THR A 118 6.84 -5.10 -16.74
CA THR A 118 5.74 -6.07 -16.74
C THR A 118 4.49 -5.51 -16.04
N PRO A 119 3.28 -5.81 -16.53
CA PRO A 119 2.03 -5.43 -15.85
C PRO A 119 1.99 -5.89 -14.39
N ILE A 120 1.26 -5.14 -13.55
CA ILE A 120 0.95 -5.55 -12.18
C ILE A 120 -0.09 -6.67 -12.23
N ARG A 121 0.27 -7.87 -11.75
CA ARG A 121 -0.68 -8.96 -11.52
C ARG A 121 -1.32 -8.78 -10.14
N THR A 122 -2.65 -8.77 -10.09
CA THR A 122 -3.42 -8.66 -8.84
C THR A 122 -3.61 -10.01 -8.13
N GLU A 123 -3.49 -11.13 -8.87
CA GLU A 123 -3.52 -12.49 -8.36
C GLU A 123 -2.40 -13.30 -9.03
N ALA A 124 -1.43 -13.77 -8.24
CA ALA A 124 -0.30 -14.56 -8.74
C ALA A 124 -0.50 -16.06 -8.47
N THR A 125 -1.23 -16.74 -9.35
CA THR A 125 -1.36 -18.20 -9.36
C THR A 125 -0.22 -18.83 -10.17
N GLY A 126 0.95 -18.95 -9.54
CA GLY A 126 2.17 -19.53 -10.13
C GLY A 126 3.30 -18.52 -10.30
N LEU A 127 4.23 -18.80 -11.23
CA LEU A 127 5.43 -17.99 -11.39
C LEU A 127 5.06 -16.58 -11.85
N ASN A 128 5.69 -15.59 -11.22
CA ASN A 128 5.59 -14.18 -11.55
C ASN A 128 6.99 -13.63 -11.88
N ILE A 129 7.23 -13.26 -13.13
CA ILE A 129 8.50 -12.66 -13.57
C ILE A 129 8.30 -11.14 -13.65
N ILE A 130 9.02 -10.41 -12.80
CA ILE A 130 9.12 -8.96 -12.87
C ILE A 130 10.31 -8.62 -13.77
N LEU A 131 10.05 -7.99 -14.91
CA LEU A 131 11.11 -7.45 -15.75
C LEU A 131 11.35 -5.99 -15.40
N MET A 132 12.61 -5.64 -15.16
CA MET A 132 13.07 -4.28 -14.89
C MET A 132 13.82 -3.76 -16.11
N GLY A 133 13.20 -2.85 -16.86
CA GLY A 133 13.71 -2.35 -18.13
C GLY A 133 14.47 -1.03 -17.99
N THR A 134 15.42 -0.79 -18.91
CA THR A 134 16.11 0.49 -19.06
C THR A 134 15.25 1.52 -19.84
N ALA A 135 15.59 2.81 -19.71
CA ALA A 135 15.05 3.86 -20.59
C ALA A 135 15.57 3.77 -22.05
N GLN A 136 16.55 2.89 -22.33
CA GLN A 136 17.00 2.56 -23.69
C GLN A 136 16.01 1.58 -24.33
N LEU A 137 15.64 0.51 -23.61
CA LEU A 137 14.61 -0.46 -24.02
C LEU A 137 13.24 0.20 -24.28
N ASP A 138 12.87 1.22 -23.50
CA ASP A 138 11.62 1.98 -23.72
C ASP A 138 11.50 2.61 -25.11
N GLN A 139 12.63 2.94 -25.74
CA GLN A 139 12.66 3.53 -27.07
C GLN A 139 12.37 2.50 -28.17
N ASN A 140 12.29 1.20 -27.82
CA ASN A 140 11.85 0.13 -28.71
C ASN A 140 10.64 -0.64 -28.12
N PRO A 141 9.41 -0.19 -28.40
CA PRO A 141 8.19 -0.85 -27.93
C PRO A 141 8.04 -2.31 -28.40
N ALA A 142 8.61 -2.68 -29.55
CA ALA A 142 8.52 -4.04 -30.08
C ALA A 142 9.41 -5.02 -29.27
N ALA A 143 10.67 -4.64 -29.02
CA ALA A 143 11.56 -5.40 -28.13
C ALA A 143 11.00 -5.50 -26.71
N LYS A 144 10.45 -4.39 -26.18
CA LYS A 144 9.79 -4.35 -24.86
C LYS A 144 8.60 -5.32 -24.78
N ALA A 145 7.75 -5.35 -25.80
CA ALA A 145 6.62 -6.28 -25.87
C ALA A 145 7.07 -7.75 -26.00
N ALA A 146 8.09 -8.02 -26.83
CA ALA A 146 8.63 -9.36 -27.02
C ALA A 146 9.31 -9.91 -25.75
N PHE A 147 10.02 -9.08 -24.98
CA PHE A 147 10.53 -9.46 -23.66
C PHE A 147 9.40 -9.86 -22.68
N ILE A 148 8.32 -9.06 -22.61
CA ILE A 148 7.16 -9.36 -21.77
C ILE A 148 6.49 -10.69 -22.20
N LYS A 149 6.44 -10.96 -23.52
CA LYS A 149 5.93 -12.21 -24.09
C LYS A 149 6.82 -13.41 -23.76
N ALA A 150 8.14 -13.29 -23.89
CA ALA A 150 9.10 -14.32 -23.49
C ALA A 150 8.99 -14.68 -22.00
N ALA A 151 8.81 -13.69 -21.13
CA ALA A 151 8.51 -13.93 -19.72
C ALA A 151 7.12 -14.58 -19.53
N ALA A 152 6.11 -14.23 -20.33
CA ALA A 152 4.80 -14.88 -20.28
C ALA A 152 4.85 -16.35 -20.70
N ASN A 153 5.72 -16.74 -21.65
CA ASN A 153 5.90 -18.13 -22.08
C ASN A 153 6.27 -19.05 -20.90
N TRP A 154 7.21 -18.64 -20.03
CA TRP A 154 7.57 -19.40 -18.83
C TRP A 154 6.51 -19.36 -17.72
N GLN A 155 5.89 -18.20 -17.48
CA GLN A 155 4.81 -18.06 -16.49
C GLN A 155 3.54 -18.86 -16.89
N ALA A 156 3.35 -19.14 -18.19
CA ALA A 156 2.25 -19.97 -18.66
C ALA A 156 2.41 -21.45 -18.25
N VAL A 157 3.65 -21.94 -18.13
CA VAL A 157 3.95 -23.33 -17.77
C VAL A 157 4.26 -23.51 -16.27
N ILE A 158 5.07 -22.64 -15.65
CA ILE A 158 5.47 -22.81 -14.24
C ILE A 158 4.38 -22.33 -13.27
N LYS A 159 3.94 -23.25 -12.39
CA LYS A 159 2.91 -23.08 -11.35
C LYS A 159 3.48 -22.90 -9.94
N THR A 160 4.80 -22.93 -9.75
CA THR A 160 5.43 -22.56 -8.47
C THR A 160 5.11 -21.10 -8.12
N PRO A 161 4.46 -20.81 -6.97
CA PRO A 161 4.00 -19.47 -6.61
C PRO A 161 5.15 -18.62 -6.05
N ILE A 162 6.09 -18.25 -6.92
CA ILE A 162 7.24 -17.40 -6.60
C ILE A 162 7.29 -16.17 -7.52
N THR A 163 7.80 -15.07 -7.00
CA THR A 163 8.17 -13.87 -7.76
C THR A 163 9.68 -13.82 -7.93
N VAL A 164 10.13 -13.63 -9.16
CA VAL A 164 11.55 -13.42 -9.52
C VAL A 164 11.72 -12.11 -10.29
N ILE A 165 12.90 -11.49 -10.19
CA ILE A 165 13.22 -10.25 -10.90
C ILE A 165 14.32 -10.53 -11.93
N ILE A 166 14.17 -9.99 -13.13
CA ILE A 166 15.18 -10.02 -14.19
C ILE A 166 15.33 -8.62 -14.78
N ASN A 167 16.55 -8.11 -14.78
CA ASN A 167 16.91 -6.85 -15.44
C ASN A 167 17.00 -7.08 -16.96
N VAL A 168 16.40 -6.22 -17.78
CA VAL A 168 16.37 -6.39 -19.23
C VAL A 168 16.73 -5.12 -20.00
N ASP A 169 17.47 -5.28 -21.08
CA ASP A 169 17.90 -4.17 -21.95
C ASP A 169 17.90 -4.53 -23.44
N TYR A 170 17.67 -3.52 -24.28
CA TYR A 170 17.78 -3.62 -25.74
C TYR A 170 18.33 -2.31 -26.29
N GLY A 171 19.43 -2.35 -27.03
CA GLY A 171 19.99 -1.17 -27.66
C GLY A 171 21.45 -1.29 -28.10
N PRO A 172 22.09 -0.18 -28.51
CA PRO A 172 23.49 -0.16 -28.94
C PRO A 172 24.49 -0.35 -27.78
N THR A 173 24.02 -0.38 -26.53
CA THR A 173 24.80 -0.70 -25.33
C THR A 173 24.09 -1.75 -24.47
N ARG A 174 24.84 -2.51 -23.67
CA ARG A 174 24.37 -3.39 -22.59
C ARG A 174 24.40 -2.62 -21.28
N PHE A 175 23.26 -2.16 -20.79
CA PHE A 175 23.12 -1.37 -19.54
C PHE A 175 24.15 -0.22 -19.46
N GLY A 176 24.41 0.47 -20.58
CA GLY A 176 25.39 1.55 -20.68
C GLY A 176 26.81 1.14 -21.13
N THR A 177 27.16 -0.15 -21.10
CA THR A 177 28.45 -0.66 -21.58
C THR A 177 28.40 -0.99 -23.08
N THR A 178 29.45 -0.66 -23.83
CA THR A 178 29.52 -0.98 -25.28
C THR A 178 29.63 -2.48 -25.53
N TRP A 179 28.84 -3.00 -26.47
CA TRP A 179 28.92 -4.41 -26.90
C TRP A 179 30.26 -4.74 -27.58
N PRO A 180 30.90 -5.89 -27.28
CA PRO A 180 32.00 -6.42 -28.07
C PRO A 180 31.57 -6.78 -29.50
N SER A 181 32.53 -6.86 -30.41
CA SER A 181 32.27 -7.16 -31.82
C SER A 181 31.68 -8.57 -31.98
N GLY A 182 30.60 -8.70 -32.76
CA GLY A 182 29.92 -9.98 -33.01
C GLY A 182 28.95 -10.45 -31.92
N VAL A 183 28.90 -9.75 -30.77
CA VAL A 183 27.99 -10.06 -29.67
C VAL A 183 26.60 -9.50 -29.96
N LEU A 184 25.64 -10.40 -30.16
CA LEU A 184 24.23 -10.13 -30.38
C LEU A 184 23.45 -9.95 -29.07
N GLY A 185 23.89 -10.58 -27.99
CA GLY A 185 23.27 -10.46 -26.68
C GLY A 185 24.06 -11.19 -25.61
N SER A 186 23.54 -11.17 -24.39
CA SER A 186 24.19 -11.81 -23.24
C SER A 186 23.21 -11.98 -22.08
N THR A 187 23.46 -12.99 -21.26
CA THR A 187 22.72 -13.26 -20.02
C THR A 187 23.69 -13.44 -18.88
N GLY A 188 23.45 -12.76 -17.76
CA GLY A 188 24.10 -13.04 -16.48
C GLY A 188 23.10 -13.68 -15.53
N SER A 189 23.42 -14.87 -15.03
CA SER A 189 22.56 -15.67 -14.14
C SER A 189 23.04 -15.57 -12.69
N GLN A 190 22.20 -15.04 -11.80
CA GLN A 190 22.55 -14.90 -10.39
C GLN A 190 22.67 -16.26 -9.69
N PHE A 191 23.89 -16.58 -9.24
CA PHE A 191 24.18 -17.73 -8.38
C PHE A 191 24.36 -17.31 -6.92
N VAL A 192 23.88 -18.14 -6.00
CA VAL A 192 24.31 -18.13 -4.60
C VAL A 192 25.29 -19.27 -4.39
N PHE A 193 26.49 -18.95 -3.88
CA PHE A 193 27.52 -19.94 -3.62
C PHE A 193 27.35 -20.61 -2.26
N ASN A 194 27.39 -21.94 -2.26
CA ASN A 194 27.24 -22.84 -1.13
C ASN A 194 26.14 -22.47 -0.11
N PRO A 195 24.90 -22.15 -0.53
CA PRO A 195 23.88 -21.57 0.34
C PRO A 195 23.51 -22.47 1.53
N VAL A 196 23.47 -23.79 1.32
CA VAL A 196 23.11 -24.78 2.35
C VAL A 196 23.91 -26.10 2.26
N GLY A 197 24.79 -26.23 1.26
CA GLY A 197 25.47 -27.49 0.90
C GLY A 197 24.54 -28.56 0.31
N TYR A 198 25.13 -29.57 -0.34
CA TYR A 198 24.37 -30.58 -1.10
C TYR A 198 23.31 -31.34 -0.28
N SER A 199 23.63 -31.80 0.94
CA SER A 199 22.69 -32.59 1.74
C SER A 199 21.40 -31.84 2.06
N SER A 200 21.50 -30.54 2.35
CA SER A 200 20.37 -29.68 2.71
C SER A 200 19.56 -29.31 1.47
N PHE A 201 20.23 -29.03 0.34
CA PHE A 201 19.58 -28.79 -0.95
C PHE A 201 18.79 -30.01 -1.44
N ARG A 202 19.37 -31.21 -1.31
CA ARG A 202 18.67 -32.48 -1.59
C ARG A 202 17.43 -32.66 -0.71
N SER A 203 17.52 -32.34 0.57
CA SER A 203 16.35 -32.38 1.48
C SER A 203 15.26 -31.39 1.05
N ALA A 204 15.63 -30.19 0.57
CA ALA A 204 14.69 -29.22 0.03
C ALA A 204 14.04 -29.68 -1.30
N LEU A 205 14.80 -30.26 -2.22
CA LEU A 205 14.27 -30.88 -3.45
C LEU A 205 13.29 -32.02 -3.14
N ALA A 206 13.69 -32.97 -2.29
CA ALA A 206 12.82 -34.07 -1.86
C ALA A 206 11.52 -33.56 -1.21
N SER A 207 11.59 -32.39 -0.58
CA SER A 207 10.47 -31.71 0.08
C SER A 207 9.58 -30.90 -0.86
N SER A 208 10.10 -30.45 -2.01
CA SER A 208 9.38 -29.69 -3.03
C SER A 208 8.82 -30.60 -4.15
N ALA A 209 8.90 -31.92 -3.99
CA ALA A 209 8.44 -32.91 -4.96
C ALA A 209 6.96 -32.71 -5.34
N SER A 210 6.68 -32.48 -6.62
CA SER A 210 5.33 -32.21 -7.11
C SER A 210 4.49 -33.48 -7.33
N ASN A 211 5.16 -34.64 -7.47
CA ASN A 211 4.52 -35.89 -7.82
C ASN A 211 5.35 -37.13 -7.36
N GLY A 212 4.83 -38.32 -7.60
CA GLY A 212 5.48 -39.58 -7.20
C GLY A 212 6.78 -39.91 -7.96
N ASN A 213 6.93 -39.46 -9.20
CA ASN A 213 8.17 -39.63 -9.97
C ASN A 213 9.27 -38.73 -9.38
N ASP A 214 8.99 -37.46 -9.10
CA ASP A 214 9.92 -36.54 -8.45
C ASP A 214 10.41 -37.11 -7.12
N THR A 215 9.48 -37.61 -6.29
CA THR A 215 9.79 -38.29 -5.02
C THR A 215 10.75 -39.47 -5.22
N SER A 216 10.53 -40.30 -6.25
CA SER A 216 11.39 -41.44 -6.59
C SER A 216 12.78 -41.01 -7.05
N VAL A 217 12.87 -39.95 -7.85
CA VAL A 217 14.13 -39.40 -8.37
C VAL A 217 14.96 -38.76 -7.25
N TYR A 218 14.35 -37.90 -6.43
CA TYR A 218 15.06 -37.21 -5.34
C TYR A 218 15.49 -38.16 -4.21
N SER A 219 14.68 -39.19 -3.90
CA SER A 219 15.09 -40.24 -2.96
C SER A 219 16.20 -41.13 -3.51
N SER A 220 16.37 -41.22 -4.83
CA SER A 220 17.45 -41.95 -5.51
C SER A 220 18.74 -41.15 -5.69
N LEU A 221 18.79 -39.86 -5.31
CA LEU A 221 20.03 -39.08 -5.32
C LEU A 221 21.02 -39.55 -4.23
N PRO A 222 22.33 -39.25 -4.33
CA PRO A 222 23.32 -39.60 -3.32
C PRO A 222 22.91 -39.13 -1.91
N GLN A 223 22.93 -40.02 -0.91
CA GLN A 223 22.36 -39.72 0.42
C GLN A 223 23.30 -38.93 1.35
N GLY A 224 24.61 -38.97 1.09
CA GLY A 224 25.62 -38.28 1.89
C GLY A 224 25.69 -36.77 1.63
N SER A 225 26.70 -36.11 2.23
CA SER A 225 26.98 -34.68 2.03
C SER A 225 27.73 -34.37 0.73
N THR A 226 28.00 -35.36 -0.13
CA THR A 226 28.72 -35.20 -1.39
C THR A 226 28.10 -36.04 -2.51
N VAL A 227 28.32 -35.60 -3.75
CA VAL A 227 27.92 -36.22 -5.00
C VAL A 227 29.18 -36.73 -5.72
N PRO A 228 29.18 -37.95 -6.29
CA PRO A 228 30.27 -38.42 -7.15
C PRO A 228 30.33 -37.63 -8.47
N THR A 229 31.50 -37.10 -8.82
CA THR A 229 31.75 -36.40 -10.10
C THR A 229 32.99 -36.97 -10.81
N ASP A 230 33.21 -36.58 -12.05
CA ASP A 230 34.44 -36.83 -12.81
C ASP A 230 35.68 -36.04 -12.31
N PHE A 231 35.51 -35.13 -11.34
CA PHE A 231 36.58 -34.55 -10.51
C PHE A 231 36.71 -35.20 -9.12
N GLY A 232 35.87 -36.18 -8.77
CA GLY A 232 35.83 -36.80 -7.43
C GLY A 232 34.54 -36.44 -6.66
N SER A 233 34.49 -36.74 -5.36
CA SER A 233 33.31 -36.39 -4.55
C SER A 233 33.30 -34.89 -4.21
N VAL A 234 32.17 -34.23 -4.46
CA VAL A 234 31.98 -32.77 -4.27
C VAL A 234 30.68 -32.52 -3.49
N GLY A 235 30.72 -31.66 -2.47
CA GLY A 235 29.55 -31.28 -1.66
C GLY A 235 29.16 -29.80 -1.73
N VAL A 236 30.01 -28.99 -2.37
CA VAL A 236 29.81 -27.56 -2.61
C VAL A 236 28.84 -27.39 -3.77
N MET A 237 27.91 -26.43 -3.65
CA MET A 237 26.94 -26.13 -4.70
C MET A 237 26.95 -24.65 -5.10
N ALA A 238 26.64 -24.36 -6.35
CA ALA A 238 26.33 -23.03 -6.84
C ALA A 238 24.91 -23.06 -7.41
N VAL A 239 23.96 -22.40 -6.77
CA VAL A 239 22.52 -22.57 -7.07
C VAL A 239 21.90 -21.24 -7.45
N ASN A 240 21.15 -21.20 -8.55
CA ASN A 240 20.48 -19.98 -8.99
C ASN A 240 19.50 -19.51 -7.92
N SER A 241 19.42 -18.20 -7.69
CA SER A 241 18.51 -17.64 -6.67
C SER A 241 17.05 -18.04 -6.95
N THR A 242 16.65 -18.08 -8.21
CA THR A 242 15.35 -18.56 -8.70
C THR A 242 15.02 -20.00 -8.29
N VAL A 243 15.98 -20.92 -8.46
CA VAL A 243 15.87 -22.33 -8.01
C VAL A 243 15.77 -22.42 -6.49
N LEU A 244 16.54 -21.62 -5.74
CA LEU A 244 16.44 -21.59 -4.28
C LEU A 244 15.06 -21.15 -3.80
N ARG A 245 14.40 -20.19 -4.48
CA ARG A 245 13.01 -19.80 -4.18
C ARG A 245 12.05 -20.95 -4.47
N ALA A 246 12.22 -21.64 -5.59
CA ALA A 246 11.36 -22.76 -5.97
C ALA A 246 11.37 -23.91 -4.95
N VAL A 247 12.54 -24.24 -4.39
CA VAL A 247 12.67 -25.27 -3.33
C VAL A 247 12.45 -24.74 -1.90
N GLY A 248 12.06 -23.46 -1.73
CA GLY A 248 11.77 -22.86 -0.43
C GLY A 248 12.99 -22.46 0.42
N LEU A 249 14.20 -22.50 -0.15
CA LEU A 249 15.48 -22.10 0.47
C LEU A 249 15.82 -20.61 0.29
N MET A 250 14.95 -19.84 -0.34
CA MET A 250 14.99 -18.38 -0.42
C MET A 250 13.56 -17.84 -0.33
N SER A 251 13.35 -16.57 0.02
CA SER A 251 12.00 -16.00 0.09
C SER A 251 11.27 -16.16 -1.25
N PRO A 252 10.02 -16.67 -1.27
CA PRO A 252 9.30 -16.90 -2.51
C PRO A 252 9.06 -15.62 -3.31
N ASN A 253 9.11 -14.43 -2.70
CA ASN A 253 8.88 -13.16 -3.39
C ASN A 253 10.13 -12.29 -3.41
N ALA A 254 10.75 -12.12 -4.59
CA ALA A 254 11.86 -11.20 -4.78
C ALA A 254 11.45 -9.73 -4.53
N ASN A 255 12.23 -9.02 -3.74
CA ASN A 255 11.99 -7.61 -3.37
C ASN A 255 12.86 -6.66 -4.23
N PRO A 256 12.26 -5.85 -5.12
CA PRO A 256 13.02 -4.97 -6.03
C PRO A 256 13.75 -3.82 -5.34
N ASP A 257 13.35 -3.45 -4.12
CA ASP A 257 13.95 -2.33 -3.38
C ASP A 257 14.93 -2.79 -2.28
N GLY A 258 14.85 -4.06 -1.86
CA GLY A 258 15.66 -4.62 -0.75
C GLY A 258 16.79 -5.55 -1.18
N GLU A 259 16.60 -6.34 -2.25
CA GLU A 259 17.65 -7.26 -2.74
C GLU A 259 18.79 -6.53 -3.47
N VAL A 260 18.63 -5.22 -3.72
CA VAL A 260 19.65 -4.35 -4.30
C VAL A 260 20.65 -3.84 -3.25
N SER A 261 20.36 -4.00 -1.95
CA SER A 261 21.16 -3.44 -0.84
C SER A 261 21.94 -4.46 0.00
N SER A 262 21.77 -5.76 -0.20
CA SER A 262 22.35 -6.80 0.68
C SER A 262 23.16 -7.84 -0.10
N SER A 263 24.44 -7.53 -0.37
CA SER A 263 25.60 -8.44 -0.59
C SER A 263 25.46 -9.72 -1.43
N ILE A 264 24.36 -9.92 -2.15
CA ILE A 264 24.19 -10.94 -3.19
C ILE A 264 24.41 -10.22 -4.51
N ASP A 265 25.53 -10.51 -5.16
CA ASP A 265 25.92 -9.91 -6.42
C ASP A 265 24.80 -10.01 -7.48
N ASP A 266 24.69 -8.94 -8.27
CA ASP A 266 23.88 -8.72 -9.47
C ASP A 266 22.65 -9.62 -9.71
N LEU A 267 21.45 -9.01 -9.62
CA LEU A 267 20.19 -9.61 -10.09
C LEU A 267 20.33 -10.13 -11.53
N PRO A 268 19.67 -11.25 -11.90
CA PRO A 268 19.75 -11.81 -13.24
C PRO A 268 19.51 -10.75 -14.32
N SER A 269 20.37 -10.69 -15.33
CA SER A 269 20.32 -9.63 -16.34
C SER A 269 20.44 -10.17 -17.77
N ILE A 270 19.61 -9.67 -18.68
CA ILE A 270 19.57 -10.08 -20.09
C ILE A 270 19.65 -8.82 -20.96
N GLY A 271 20.54 -8.81 -21.94
CA GLY A 271 20.69 -7.69 -22.88
C GLY A 271 20.77 -8.17 -24.32
N PHE A 272 20.21 -7.40 -25.25
CA PHE A 272 20.36 -7.63 -26.69
C PHE A 272 20.83 -6.38 -27.44
N ASN A 273 21.71 -6.61 -28.42
CA ASN A 273 22.38 -5.60 -29.20
C ASN A 273 21.55 -5.20 -30.42
N SER A 274 21.05 -3.94 -30.43
CA SER A 274 20.17 -3.45 -31.49
C SER A 274 20.83 -3.24 -32.86
N ASN A 275 22.13 -3.54 -32.99
CA ASN A 275 22.82 -3.55 -34.28
C ASN A 275 22.52 -4.83 -35.11
N PHE A 276 21.87 -5.84 -34.51
CA PHE A 276 21.45 -7.06 -35.20
C PHE A 276 19.97 -7.03 -35.60
N GLN A 277 19.62 -7.78 -36.64
CA GLN A 277 18.26 -7.84 -37.18
C GLN A 277 17.43 -8.90 -36.45
N PHE A 278 16.40 -8.44 -35.75
CA PHE A 278 15.49 -9.26 -34.98
C PHE A 278 14.06 -9.19 -35.52
N ASP A 279 13.37 -10.32 -35.47
CA ASP A 279 11.93 -10.39 -35.58
C ASP A 279 11.31 -10.40 -34.17
N PHE A 280 10.35 -9.51 -33.94
CA PHE A 280 9.71 -9.32 -32.64
C PHE A 280 8.30 -9.92 -32.56
N ASP A 281 7.73 -10.38 -33.68
CA ASP A 281 6.36 -10.90 -33.72
C ASP A 281 6.28 -12.28 -34.40
N PRO A 282 6.54 -13.38 -33.66
CA PRO A 282 6.44 -14.74 -34.19
C PRO A 282 5.01 -15.17 -34.60
N SER A 283 3.99 -14.31 -34.47
CA SER A 283 2.60 -14.66 -34.85
C SER A 283 2.34 -14.65 -36.35
N ASN A 284 3.20 -13.98 -37.14
CA ASN A 284 3.07 -13.86 -38.59
C ASN A 284 4.09 -14.73 -39.37
N GLY A 285 5.01 -15.40 -38.66
CA GLY A 285 6.18 -16.09 -39.20
C GLY A 285 7.45 -15.61 -38.50
N ILE A 286 8.61 -15.92 -39.08
CA ILE A 286 9.89 -15.24 -38.79
C ILE A 286 10.51 -14.91 -40.14
N ASP A 287 10.90 -13.66 -40.36
CA ASP A 287 11.57 -13.26 -41.61
C ASP A 287 12.88 -14.04 -41.84
N LEU A 288 13.12 -14.47 -43.09
CA LEU A 288 14.22 -15.38 -43.45
C LEU A 288 15.63 -14.82 -43.17
N ASP A 289 15.77 -13.50 -43.05
CA ASP A 289 17.02 -12.82 -42.74
C ASP A 289 17.12 -12.35 -41.28
N LYS A 290 16.10 -12.61 -40.45
CA LYS A 290 16.02 -12.17 -39.05
C LYS A 290 16.04 -13.31 -38.05
N ILE A 291 16.37 -12.95 -36.81
CA ILE A 291 16.44 -13.85 -35.66
C ILE A 291 15.19 -13.67 -34.81
N ASP A 292 14.56 -14.77 -34.41
CA ASP A 292 13.40 -14.75 -33.51
C ASP A 292 13.78 -14.23 -32.12
N PHE A 293 13.38 -12.99 -31.81
CA PHE A 293 13.65 -12.37 -30.52
C PHE A 293 12.89 -13.04 -29.39
N ASP A 294 11.64 -13.46 -29.60
CA ASP A 294 10.82 -14.08 -28.56
C ASP A 294 11.37 -15.46 -28.19
N ALA A 295 11.81 -16.27 -29.17
CA ALA A 295 12.48 -17.54 -28.89
C ALA A 295 13.83 -17.32 -28.20
N THR A 296 14.64 -16.37 -28.68
CA THR A 296 15.96 -16.07 -28.07
C THR A 296 15.79 -15.54 -26.64
N ALA A 297 14.92 -14.56 -26.39
CA ALA A 297 14.63 -14.07 -25.04
C ALA A 297 14.01 -15.14 -24.13
N THR A 298 13.19 -16.06 -24.67
CA THR A 298 12.65 -17.20 -23.90
C THR A 298 13.78 -18.15 -23.50
N HIS A 299 14.74 -18.43 -24.38
CA HIS A 299 15.94 -19.21 -24.07
C HIS A 299 16.74 -18.56 -22.92
N GLU A 300 17.09 -17.28 -23.06
CA GLU A 300 17.88 -16.53 -22.06
C GLU A 300 17.19 -16.46 -20.69
N ILE A 301 15.88 -16.26 -20.62
CA ILE A 301 15.13 -16.30 -19.36
C ILE A 301 15.22 -17.69 -18.69
N GLY A 302 15.31 -18.77 -19.48
CA GLY A 302 15.48 -20.12 -18.92
C GLY A 302 16.84 -20.32 -18.24
N HIS A 303 17.91 -19.67 -18.70
CA HIS A 303 19.19 -19.67 -17.97
C HIS A 303 19.03 -19.05 -16.58
N ALA A 304 18.38 -17.89 -16.49
CA ALA A 304 18.04 -17.26 -15.21
C ALA A 304 17.14 -18.14 -14.32
N LEU A 305 16.33 -19.04 -14.90
CA LEU A 305 15.53 -20.04 -14.16
C LEU A 305 16.31 -21.29 -13.75
N GLY A 306 17.52 -21.52 -14.28
CA GLY A 306 18.49 -22.47 -13.70
C GLY A 306 19.02 -23.58 -14.60
N PHE A 307 18.81 -23.57 -15.93
CA PHE A 307 19.55 -24.47 -16.83
C PHE A 307 20.98 -23.96 -17.06
N THR A 308 21.79 -24.04 -16.00
CA THR A 308 23.15 -23.46 -15.93
C THR A 308 24.13 -24.43 -15.29
N THR A 309 25.42 -24.30 -15.60
CA THR A 309 26.46 -25.20 -15.12
C THR A 309 27.80 -24.47 -15.09
N THR A 310 28.61 -24.78 -14.08
CA THR A 310 29.99 -24.28 -13.89
C THR A 310 31.03 -25.01 -14.76
N ASN A 311 30.57 -25.89 -15.66
CA ASN A 311 31.40 -26.70 -16.55
C ASN A 311 31.95 -25.89 -17.73
N GLY A 312 33.27 -25.71 -17.72
CA GLY A 312 34.02 -24.89 -18.67
C GLY A 312 35.08 -24.05 -17.97
N VAL A 313 34.77 -23.59 -16.75
CA VAL A 313 35.62 -22.72 -15.93
C VAL A 313 36.44 -23.47 -14.86
N ILE A 314 35.95 -24.62 -14.37
CA ILE A 314 36.59 -25.40 -13.30
C ILE A 314 37.82 -26.16 -13.82
N THR A 315 39.00 -25.88 -13.24
CA THR A 315 40.28 -26.53 -13.64
C THR A 315 40.69 -27.73 -12.79
N GLY A 316 40.01 -28.00 -11.66
CA GLY A 316 40.30 -29.14 -10.79
C GLY A 316 39.25 -29.37 -9.70
N GLN A 317 39.38 -30.48 -8.96
CA GLN A 317 38.57 -30.74 -7.75
C GLN A 317 38.71 -29.61 -6.71
N SER A 318 39.86 -28.93 -6.75
CA SER A 318 40.19 -27.64 -6.14
C SER A 318 39.07 -26.60 -6.12
N ASP A 319 38.28 -26.55 -7.20
CA ASP A 319 37.37 -25.45 -7.53
C ASP A 319 35.96 -25.93 -7.93
N ALA A 320 35.66 -27.21 -7.68
CA ALA A 320 34.44 -27.82 -8.18
C ALA A 320 33.22 -27.48 -7.31
N ALA A 321 32.23 -26.82 -7.91
CA ALA A 321 30.91 -26.58 -7.35
C ALA A 321 29.84 -27.13 -8.30
N ILE A 322 28.84 -27.83 -7.75
CA ILE A 322 27.76 -28.50 -8.50
C ILE A 322 26.54 -27.57 -8.60
N THR A 323 25.99 -27.35 -9.79
CA THR A 323 24.70 -26.68 -9.94
C THR A 323 23.52 -27.64 -9.75
N ALA A 324 22.30 -27.11 -9.59
CA ALA A 324 21.09 -27.95 -9.54
C ALA A 324 20.93 -28.81 -10.81
N TRP A 325 21.34 -28.29 -11.98
CA TRP A 325 21.38 -29.01 -13.26
C TRP A 325 22.39 -30.17 -13.26
N ASP A 326 23.58 -29.95 -12.70
CA ASP A 326 24.66 -30.95 -12.68
C ASP A 326 24.28 -32.23 -11.90
N LEU A 327 23.31 -32.16 -10.99
CA LEU A 327 22.72 -33.32 -10.31
C LEU A 327 22.09 -34.35 -11.25
N PHE A 328 21.84 -33.99 -12.51
CA PHE A 328 21.21 -34.82 -13.52
C PHE A 328 22.04 -35.01 -14.79
N ARG A 329 23.29 -34.51 -14.84
CA ARG A 329 24.18 -34.64 -16.01
C ARG A 329 25.18 -35.80 -15.87
N PHE A 330 25.16 -36.72 -16.82
CA PHE A 330 25.94 -37.97 -16.79
C PHE A 330 26.67 -38.25 -18.11
N ASN A 331 27.56 -39.25 -18.10
CA ASN A 331 28.16 -39.81 -19.31
C ASN A 331 27.14 -40.74 -20.02
N GLY A 332 26.78 -40.40 -21.26
CA GLY A 332 25.75 -41.10 -22.05
C GLY A 332 26.12 -42.47 -22.61
N LEU A 333 27.29 -43.02 -22.29
CA LEU A 333 27.74 -44.34 -22.77
C LEU A 333 27.47 -45.50 -21.81
N ASN A 334 26.92 -45.22 -20.62
CA ASN A 334 26.75 -46.19 -19.54
C ASN A 334 25.31 -46.30 -19.05
N SER A 335 25.00 -47.41 -18.37
CA SER A 335 23.81 -47.48 -17.50
C SER A 335 23.97 -46.51 -16.32
N ILE A 336 22.96 -45.70 -16.06
CA ILE A 336 23.01 -44.63 -15.04
C ILE A 336 22.30 -45.08 -13.77
N ASN A 337 22.98 -44.97 -12.65
CA ASN A 337 22.41 -45.08 -11.31
C ASN A 337 22.52 -43.71 -10.63
N LEU A 338 21.38 -43.08 -10.31
CA LEU A 338 21.34 -41.72 -9.75
C LEU A 338 22.18 -41.57 -8.46
N ALA A 339 22.29 -42.62 -7.64
CA ALA A 339 22.99 -42.59 -6.36
C ALA A 339 24.52 -42.74 -6.46
N THR A 340 25.03 -43.37 -7.54
CA THR A 340 26.45 -43.78 -7.62
C THR A 340 27.17 -43.39 -8.92
N SER A 341 26.46 -43.17 -10.03
CA SER A 341 27.10 -42.75 -11.28
C SER A 341 27.65 -41.33 -11.16
N GLN A 342 28.87 -41.15 -11.65
CA GLN A 342 29.55 -39.85 -11.65
C GLN A 342 28.77 -38.82 -12.48
N ARG A 343 28.62 -37.62 -11.93
CA ARG A 343 28.19 -36.44 -12.67
C ARG A 343 29.34 -35.92 -13.52
N MET A 344 29.04 -35.55 -14.76
CA MET A 344 30.02 -34.91 -15.63
C MET A 344 30.15 -33.44 -15.23
N LEU A 345 31.32 -32.98 -14.83
CA LEU A 345 31.66 -31.56 -14.67
C LEU A 345 32.77 -31.12 -15.63
N LYS A 346 33.40 -32.06 -16.35
CA LYS A 346 34.34 -31.77 -17.44
C LYS A 346 33.60 -31.59 -18.76
N SER A 347 34.25 -30.86 -19.67
CA SER A 347 33.89 -30.85 -21.08
C SER A 347 34.40 -32.11 -21.80
N GLY A 348 33.85 -32.37 -22.98
CA GLY A 348 34.15 -33.53 -23.83
C GLY A 348 33.30 -34.78 -23.53
N GLY A 349 33.56 -35.83 -24.30
CA GLY A 349 32.85 -37.12 -24.18
C GLY A 349 31.41 -37.08 -24.69
N SER A 350 30.62 -38.08 -24.29
CA SER A 350 29.16 -38.12 -24.51
C SER A 350 28.48 -37.68 -23.21
N GLN A 351 27.60 -36.68 -23.27
CA GLN A 351 26.90 -36.17 -22.10
C GLN A 351 25.39 -36.23 -22.30
N VAL A 352 24.66 -36.58 -21.24
CA VAL A 352 23.20 -36.71 -21.23
C VAL A 352 22.60 -36.14 -19.96
N PHE A 353 21.40 -35.59 -20.07
CA PHE A 353 20.51 -35.34 -18.95
C PHE A 353 19.72 -36.62 -18.65
N TYR A 354 19.61 -36.99 -17.36
CA TYR A 354 18.87 -38.16 -16.93
C TYR A 354 18.25 -37.99 -15.53
N GLY A 355 16.92 -37.98 -15.48
CA GLY A 355 16.12 -37.97 -14.26
C GLY A 355 15.30 -39.25 -14.08
N GLY A 356 15.87 -40.43 -14.36
CA GLY A 356 15.18 -41.73 -14.22
C GLY A 356 14.36 -42.19 -15.44
N GLY A 357 14.17 -41.32 -16.45
CA GLY A 357 13.45 -41.61 -17.69
C GLY A 357 14.36 -41.91 -18.89
N ASN A 358 14.07 -41.32 -20.05
CA ASN A 358 14.96 -41.39 -21.20
C ASN A 358 16.23 -40.54 -20.97
N GLN A 359 17.37 -40.96 -21.52
CA GLN A 359 18.58 -40.14 -21.58
C GLN A 359 18.43 -39.12 -22.72
N ILE A 360 18.55 -37.82 -22.42
CA ILE A 360 18.45 -36.73 -23.41
C ILE A 360 19.85 -36.21 -23.71
N ALA A 361 20.24 -36.15 -24.98
CA ALA A 361 21.58 -35.75 -25.39
C ALA A 361 21.88 -34.26 -25.10
N LEU A 362 23.06 -33.99 -24.55
CA LEU A 362 23.54 -32.65 -24.23
C LEU A 362 24.71 -32.23 -25.12
N SER A 363 24.89 -30.92 -25.22
CA SER A 363 26.14 -30.32 -25.69
C SER A 363 27.30 -30.61 -24.73
N THR A 364 28.54 -30.51 -25.22
CA THR A 364 29.69 -31.13 -24.54
C THR A 364 30.88 -30.20 -24.30
N GLY A 365 30.70 -28.89 -24.47
CA GLY A 365 31.64 -27.85 -24.05
C GLY A 365 32.57 -27.38 -25.16
N PRO A 366 33.54 -26.49 -24.85
CA PRO A 366 34.43 -25.91 -25.85
C PRO A 366 35.29 -26.97 -26.56
N LYS A 367 35.52 -26.75 -27.86
CA LYS A 367 36.32 -27.66 -28.71
C LYS A 367 37.77 -27.83 -28.24
N SER A 368 38.33 -26.81 -27.59
CA SER A 368 39.66 -26.84 -26.96
C SER A 368 39.76 -27.88 -25.83
N ALA A 369 38.65 -28.21 -25.17
CA ALA A 369 38.55 -29.23 -24.14
C ALA A 369 37.96 -30.57 -24.67
N GLY A 370 37.92 -30.76 -25.99
CA GLY A 370 37.38 -31.98 -26.63
C GLY A 370 35.85 -32.04 -26.71
N GLY A 371 35.16 -30.92 -26.46
CA GLY A 371 33.71 -30.80 -26.65
C GLY A 371 33.29 -30.49 -28.09
N ASP A 372 31.99 -30.33 -28.31
CA ASP A 372 31.39 -30.02 -29.62
C ASP A 372 31.40 -28.52 -29.98
N GLY A 373 31.71 -27.65 -29.03
CA GLY A 373 31.74 -26.19 -29.18
C GLY A 373 30.54 -25.45 -28.58
N PHE A 374 29.61 -26.16 -27.93
CA PHE A 374 28.44 -25.58 -27.26
C PHE A 374 28.44 -25.97 -25.79
N GLN A 375 27.91 -25.11 -24.92
CA GLN A 375 28.12 -25.25 -23.47
C GLN A 375 27.25 -26.39 -22.85
N PRO A 376 27.69 -27.12 -21.79
CA PRO A 376 27.05 -28.39 -21.37
C PRO A 376 25.79 -28.32 -20.50
N SER A 377 25.15 -27.16 -20.32
CA SER A 377 23.75 -27.07 -19.88
C SER A 377 22.76 -26.97 -21.03
N HIS A 378 23.22 -26.97 -22.28
CA HIS A 378 22.37 -26.93 -23.46
C HIS A 378 22.05 -28.32 -24.02
N TRP A 379 20.90 -28.42 -24.70
CA TRP A 379 20.56 -29.58 -25.52
C TRP A 379 21.55 -29.79 -26.66
N LYS A 380 21.69 -31.04 -27.11
CA LYS A 380 22.46 -31.32 -28.32
C LYS A 380 21.82 -30.64 -29.54
N ILE A 381 22.59 -29.78 -30.20
CA ILE A 381 22.20 -29.04 -31.40
C ILE A 381 21.67 -29.96 -32.53
N ASP A 382 20.79 -29.41 -33.36
CA ASP A 382 20.22 -30.00 -34.57
C ASP A 382 19.38 -31.29 -34.33
N LEU A 383 19.04 -31.61 -33.06
CA LEU A 383 18.13 -32.72 -32.70
C LEU A 383 16.69 -32.27 -32.40
N GLY A 384 16.40 -30.96 -32.38
CA GLY A 384 15.04 -30.43 -32.18
C GLY A 384 14.45 -30.69 -30.79
N ILE A 385 15.29 -30.83 -29.76
CA ILE A 385 14.88 -31.28 -28.41
C ILE A 385 13.99 -30.26 -27.69
N GLY A 386 14.29 -28.97 -27.78
CA GLY A 386 13.58 -27.93 -27.05
C GLY A 386 14.10 -26.51 -27.28
N ILE A 387 13.66 -25.57 -26.45
CA ILE A 387 14.12 -24.18 -26.43
C ILE A 387 15.56 -24.07 -25.94
N MET A 388 16.03 -24.95 -25.04
CA MET A 388 17.41 -24.93 -24.48
C MET A 388 18.49 -25.45 -25.46
N ASP A 389 18.21 -25.49 -26.76
CA ASP A 389 19.19 -25.79 -27.83
C ASP A 389 20.06 -24.55 -28.08
N PRO A 390 21.39 -24.67 -28.18
CA PRO A 390 22.32 -23.54 -28.12
C PRO A 390 22.34 -22.68 -29.39
N ALA A 391 21.60 -23.03 -30.45
CA ALA A 391 21.58 -22.21 -31.67
C ALA A 391 20.21 -22.13 -32.36
N ILE A 392 19.86 -20.94 -32.86
CA ILE A 392 18.65 -20.71 -33.65
C ILE A 392 19.06 -20.09 -34.99
N SER A 393 18.57 -20.64 -36.10
CA SER A 393 18.87 -20.10 -37.44
C SER A 393 17.90 -18.97 -37.79
N ASN A 394 18.31 -18.05 -38.66
CA ASN A 394 17.40 -17.03 -39.19
C ASN A 394 16.16 -17.68 -39.85
N GLY A 395 15.01 -17.00 -39.77
CA GLY A 395 13.73 -17.52 -40.26
C GLY A 395 13.18 -18.74 -39.50
N SER A 396 13.83 -19.19 -38.41
CA SER A 396 13.42 -20.39 -37.66
C SER A 396 12.84 -20.04 -36.29
N ARG A 397 11.65 -20.59 -36.01
CA ARG A 397 11.01 -20.55 -34.69
C ARG A 397 11.50 -21.72 -33.81
N ARG A 398 11.70 -21.48 -32.52
CA ARG A 398 11.74 -22.52 -31.48
C ARG A 398 10.74 -22.20 -30.36
N THR A 399 10.29 -23.22 -29.64
CA THR A 399 9.35 -23.10 -28.51
C THR A 399 9.77 -24.02 -27.38
N ILE A 400 9.27 -23.74 -26.17
CA ILE A 400 9.36 -24.64 -25.01
C ILE A 400 8.72 -25.99 -25.39
N THR A 401 9.36 -27.10 -25.03
CA THR A 401 8.86 -28.48 -25.18
C THR A 401 8.74 -29.18 -23.84
N ASP A 402 8.13 -30.37 -23.84
CA ASP A 402 8.04 -31.23 -22.66
C ASP A 402 9.42 -31.60 -22.08
N ASN A 403 10.48 -31.62 -22.90
CA ASN A 403 11.85 -31.86 -22.43
C ASN A 403 12.35 -30.69 -21.58
N ASP A 404 12.16 -29.45 -22.03
CA ASP A 404 12.54 -28.24 -21.28
C ASP A 404 11.78 -28.16 -19.94
N ILE A 405 10.48 -28.46 -19.99
CA ILE A 405 9.56 -28.54 -18.85
C ILE A 405 10.01 -29.60 -17.84
N ALA A 406 10.35 -30.81 -18.31
CA ALA A 406 10.75 -31.92 -17.45
C ALA A 406 12.03 -31.60 -16.65
N VAL A 407 12.97 -30.83 -17.22
CA VAL A 407 14.14 -30.39 -16.44
C VAL A 407 13.75 -29.43 -15.34
N LEU A 408 13.02 -28.35 -15.65
CA LEU A 408 12.66 -27.36 -14.60
C LEU A 408 11.87 -28.03 -13.47
N ASN A 409 10.99 -28.99 -13.78
CA ASN A 409 10.32 -29.78 -12.75
C ASN A 409 11.30 -30.51 -11.82
N LEU A 410 12.37 -31.11 -12.38
CA LEU A 410 13.46 -31.77 -11.63
C LEU A 410 14.43 -30.80 -10.91
N LEU A 411 14.44 -29.51 -11.27
CA LEU A 411 15.13 -28.47 -10.51
C LEU A 411 14.31 -27.97 -9.31
N GLY A 412 13.08 -28.45 -9.14
CA GLY A 412 12.19 -28.09 -8.02
C GLY A 412 11.03 -27.16 -8.37
N TYR A 413 10.87 -26.78 -9.65
CA TYR A 413 9.66 -26.08 -10.09
C TYR A 413 8.47 -27.03 -10.19
N TRP A 414 7.25 -26.48 -10.19
CA TRP A 414 5.99 -27.20 -10.36
C TRP A 414 5.38 -26.76 -11.68
N ILE A 415 4.96 -27.70 -12.51
CA ILE A 415 4.47 -27.41 -13.87
C ILE A 415 2.97 -27.78 -14.06
N ASN A 416 2.42 -28.58 -13.15
CA ASN A 416 1.02 -29.06 -13.21
C ASN A 416 0.10 -28.28 -12.27
N ASN A 417 -1.21 -28.32 -12.53
CA ASN A 417 -2.26 -27.74 -11.68
C ASN A 417 -2.60 -28.60 -10.43
N GLU A 418 -1.74 -29.53 -10.06
CA GLU A 418 -1.91 -30.32 -8.82
C GLU A 418 -1.77 -29.41 -7.58
N PRO A 419 -2.38 -29.76 -6.44
CA PRO A 419 -2.27 -28.95 -5.23
C PRO A 419 -0.80 -28.76 -4.84
N ALA A 420 -0.40 -27.51 -4.66
CA ALA A 420 0.93 -27.15 -4.16
C ALA A 420 1.25 -27.97 -2.90
N PRO A 421 2.32 -28.80 -2.90
CA PRO A 421 2.72 -29.52 -1.70
C PRO A 421 3.06 -28.50 -0.61
N THR A 422 2.64 -28.78 0.62
CA THR A 422 3.03 -27.97 1.78
C THR A 422 4.53 -28.12 2.00
N LEU A 423 5.32 -27.15 1.50
CA LEU A 423 6.75 -27.06 1.74
C LEU A 423 7.01 -27.19 3.26
N PRO A 424 7.86 -28.13 3.71
CA PRO A 424 7.90 -28.53 5.10
C PRO A 424 8.42 -27.42 6.02
N GLN A 425 7.61 -27.15 7.03
CA GLN A 425 7.91 -26.23 8.12
C GLN A 425 8.85 -26.88 9.14
N THR A 426 10.15 -26.98 8.83
CA THR A 426 11.13 -27.53 9.78
C THR A 426 12.36 -26.65 9.98
N SER A 427 12.14 -25.45 10.52
CA SER A 427 12.94 -25.10 11.70
C SER A 427 12.22 -25.71 12.92
N PRO A 428 12.88 -26.53 13.76
CA PRO A 428 12.29 -26.98 15.02
C PRO A 428 11.92 -25.80 15.94
N GLY A 429 10.95 -26.00 16.84
CA GLY A 429 10.63 -25.05 17.91
C GLY A 429 9.20 -24.48 17.90
N SER A 430 8.85 -23.79 18.99
CA SER A 430 7.52 -23.24 19.28
C SER A 430 7.19 -21.98 18.49
N THR A 431 5.90 -21.68 18.33
CA THR A 431 5.41 -20.37 17.88
C THR A 431 4.38 -19.83 18.87
N VAL A 432 4.53 -18.58 19.28
CA VAL A 432 3.63 -17.88 20.22
C VAL A 432 2.83 -16.82 19.48
N ALA A 433 1.49 -16.94 19.47
CA ALA A 433 0.62 -15.94 18.87
C ALA A 433 0.57 -14.66 19.73
N MET A 434 0.74 -13.50 19.09
CA MET A 434 0.70 -12.18 19.69
C MET A 434 -0.66 -11.51 19.48
N THR A 435 -1.03 -10.62 20.41
CA THR A 435 -2.14 -9.69 20.25
C THR A 435 -1.59 -8.31 19.90
N SER A 436 -2.19 -7.62 18.93
CA SER A 436 -1.75 -6.28 18.51
C SER A 436 -1.70 -5.31 19.69
N GLY A 437 -0.56 -4.63 19.88
CA GLY A 437 -0.31 -3.69 20.96
C GLY A 437 -0.01 -4.31 22.33
N VAL A 438 0.01 -5.64 22.46
CA VAL A 438 0.32 -6.33 23.71
C VAL A 438 1.76 -6.84 23.69
N ALA A 439 2.61 -6.22 24.51
CA ALA A 439 4.00 -6.60 24.65
C ALA A 439 4.17 -8.07 25.11
N GLN A 440 5.16 -8.75 24.56
CA GLN A 440 5.65 -10.07 24.98
C GLN A 440 7.05 -9.93 25.56
N THR A 441 7.38 -10.66 26.61
CA THR A 441 8.71 -10.64 27.23
C THR A 441 9.29 -12.05 27.33
N GLY A 442 10.62 -12.15 27.32
CA GLY A 442 11.30 -13.45 27.40
C GLY A 442 12.81 -13.32 27.50
N VAL A 443 13.49 -14.46 27.38
CA VAL A 443 14.95 -14.57 27.40
C VAL A 443 15.44 -15.40 26.21
N ILE A 444 16.47 -14.93 25.51
CA ILE A 444 17.21 -15.67 24.48
C ILE A 444 18.54 -16.12 25.08
N THR A 445 18.93 -17.37 24.84
CA THR A 445 20.21 -17.91 25.33
C THR A 445 21.40 -17.18 24.71
N SER A 446 22.54 -17.15 25.42
CA SER A 446 23.81 -16.58 24.93
C SER A 446 24.34 -17.33 23.71
N ALA A 447 24.96 -16.60 22.79
CA ALA A 447 25.64 -17.20 21.64
C ALA A 447 27.06 -17.69 21.96
N PRO A 448 27.58 -18.68 21.21
CA PRO A 448 29.03 -18.90 21.10
C PRO A 448 29.74 -17.64 20.60
N ALA A 449 30.98 -17.41 21.04
CA ALA A 449 31.76 -16.25 20.62
C ALA A 449 31.87 -16.13 19.09
N ASN A 450 31.67 -14.92 18.55
CA ASN A 450 31.62 -14.59 17.13
C ASN A 450 30.46 -15.28 16.36
N SER A 451 29.29 -15.43 16.99
CA SER A 451 28.05 -15.92 16.36
C SER A 451 26.82 -15.35 17.08
N CYS A 452 25.63 -15.55 16.54
CA CYS A 452 24.37 -15.16 17.20
C CYS A 452 23.44 -16.37 17.41
N SER A 453 22.84 -16.43 18.60
CA SER A 453 21.96 -17.50 19.08
C SER A 453 20.51 -17.21 18.68
N VAL A 454 19.91 -18.13 17.93
CA VAL A 454 18.52 -18.06 17.50
C VAL A 454 17.60 -18.41 18.66
N ASN A 455 16.55 -17.63 18.91
CA ASN A 455 15.47 -18.09 19.76
C ASN A 455 14.72 -19.24 19.06
N PRO A 456 14.69 -20.47 19.62
CA PRO A 456 13.91 -21.56 19.03
C PRO A 456 12.40 -21.27 19.06
N THR A 457 11.95 -20.39 19.95
CA THR A 457 10.59 -19.84 19.94
C THR A 457 10.52 -18.65 18.99
N GLN A 458 9.57 -18.71 18.06
CA GLN A 458 9.18 -17.58 17.23
C GLN A 458 7.83 -17.03 17.70
N TYR A 459 7.47 -15.84 17.22
CA TYR A 459 6.20 -15.20 17.48
C TYR A 459 5.38 -15.12 16.19
N SER A 460 4.08 -14.92 16.28
CA SER A 460 3.25 -14.64 15.11
C SER A 460 2.16 -13.62 15.37
N ILE A 461 1.82 -12.82 14.36
CA ILE A 461 0.78 -11.78 14.42
C ILE A 461 -0.15 -11.92 13.22
N GLN A 462 -1.45 -11.75 13.44
CA GLN A 462 -2.46 -11.74 12.38
C GLN A 462 -2.67 -10.32 11.88
N VAL A 463 -2.55 -10.13 10.56
CA VAL A 463 -2.88 -8.88 9.86
C VAL A 463 -4.21 -9.06 9.13
N PRO A 464 -5.26 -8.28 9.45
CA PRO A 464 -6.56 -8.37 8.80
C PRO A 464 -6.53 -7.67 7.43
N ALA A 465 -7.51 -8.00 6.58
CA ALA A 465 -7.72 -7.31 5.32
C ALA A 465 -7.98 -5.80 5.55
N GLY A 466 -7.38 -4.97 4.70
CA GLY A 466 -7.48 -3.51 4.78
C GLY A 466 -6.53 -2.83 5.77
N ALA A 467 -5.67 -3.56 6.49
CA ALA A 467 -4.63 -2.96 7.32
C ALA A 467 -3.67 -2.06 6.51
N THR A 468 -3.24 -0.95 7.11
CA THR A 468 -2.34 0.05 6.51
C THR A 468 -0.92 0.01 7.08
N GLN A 469 -0.71 -0.62 8.24
CA GLN A 469 0.61 -0.79 8.83
C GLN A 469 0.67 -2.03 9.74
N LEU A 470 1.82 -2.72 9.74
CA LEU A 470 2.29 -3.57 10.83
C LEU A 470 3.65 -3.02 11.27
N LYS A 471 3.72 -2.52 12.51
CA LYS A 471 4.97 -2.06 13.15
C LYS A 471 5.37 -3.05 14.23
N ILE A 472 6.61 -3.51 14.21
CA ILE A 472 7.16 -4.46 15.18
C ILE A 472 8.36 -3.80 15.83
N ASP A 473 8.32 -3.65 17.15
CA ASP A 473 9.36 -3.06 17.98
C ASP A 473 9.93 -4.12 18.93
N LEU A 474 11.25 -4.27 18.91
CA LEU A 474 12.03 -5.12 19.78
C LEU A 474 12.97 -4.26 20.63
N SER A 475 13.07 -4.58 21.91
CA SER A 475 14.09 -4.00 22.81
C SER A 475 14.61 -5.08 23.76
N GLY A 476 15.92 -5.13 23.97
CA GLY A 476 16.56 -6.02 24.94
C GLY A 476 17.65 -5.34 25.77
N ASP A 477 18.38 -6.15 26.53
CA ASP A 477 19.54 -5.74 27.34
C ASP A 477 20.89 -6.23 26.78
N GLN A 478 20.86 -6.87 25.62
CA GLN A 478 21.99 -7.29 24.79
C GLN A 478 21.72 -6.90 23.33
N ASP A 479 22.69 -7.16 22.47
CA ASP A 479 22.59 -7.11 21.01
C ASP A 479 21.57 -8.15 20.50
N VAL A 480 20.43 -7.70 19.93
CA VAL A 480 19.27 -8.55 19.60
C VAL A 480 18.67 -8.20 18.24
N ASP A 481 18.70 -9.15 17.30
CA ASP A 481 18.16 -8.93 15.95
C ASP A 481 16.68 -9.30 15.82
N LEU A 482 16.02 -8.67 14.85
CA LEU A 482 14.62 -8.88 14.51
C LEU A 482 14.48 -9.34 13.04
N HIS A 483 13.87 -10.52 12.85
CA HIS A 483 13.60 -11.09 11.53
C HIS A 483 12.11 -11.39 11.36
N VAL A 484 11.49 -10.98 10.25
CA VAL A 484 10.05 -11.12 10.01
C VAL A 484 9.76 -11.76 8.65
N ARG A 485 8.85 -12.74 8.63
CA ARG A 485 8.47 -13.49 7.43
C ARG A 485 6.96 -13.65 7.29
N PHE A 486 6.41 -13.49 6.09
CA PHE A 486 4.99 -13.71 5.81
C PHE A 486 4.67 -15.18 5.54
N GLY A 487 3.56 -15.68 6.10
CA GLY A 487 2.99 -17.00 5.85
C GLY A 487 3.76 -18.20 6.39
N GLN A 488 5.05 -18.06 6.72
CA GLN A 488 5.95 -19.14 7.14
C GLN A 488 6.89 -18.71 8.26
N ARG A 489 7.35 -19.66 9.08
CA ARG A 489 8.44 -19.40 10.07
C ARG A 489 9.70 -18.89 9.37
N VAL A 490 10.46 -18.03 10.05
CA VAL A 490 11.82 -17.67 9.64
C VAL A 490 12.68 -18.94 9.72
N LEU A 491 13.41 -19.26 8.65
CA LEU A 491 14.35 -20.39 8.65
C LEU A 491 15.77 -19.85 8.80
N ARG A 492 16.45 -20.21 9.88
CA ARG A 492 17.85 -19.80 10.11
C ARG A 492 18.80 -20.93 9.81
N VAL A 493 19.71 -20.70 8.87
CA VAL A 493 20.83 -21.58 8.54
C VAL A 493 22.07 -21.02 9.22
N VAL A 494 22.90 -21.88 9.82
CA VAL A 494 24.12 -21.43 10.51
C VAL A 494 25.07 -20.80 9.48
N GLY A 495 25.41 -19.52 9.68
CA GLY A 495 26.28 -18.76 8.77
C GLY A 495 25.56 -17.96 7.69
N TRP A 496 24.23 -17.82 7.77
CA TRP A 496 23.44 -16.96 6.89
C TRP A 496 22.46 -16.10 7.71
N PRO A 497 22.15 -14.86 7.30
CA PRO A 497 21.00 -14.14 7.85
C PRO A 497 19.73 -14.98 7.61
N GLY A 498 18.85 -15.07 8.62
CA GLY A 498 17.67 -15.93 8.54
C GLY A 498 16.76 -15.58 7.35
N LEU A 499 16.15 -16.59 6.72
CA LEU A 499 15.21 -16.40 5.61
C LEU A 499 13.97 -15.65 6.11
N ALA A 500 13.97 -14.34 5.90
CA ALA A 500 12.96 -13.37 6.30
C ALA A 500 12.81 -12.31 5.20
N GLU A 501 11.61 -11.74 5.05
CA GLU A 501 11.38 -10.65 4.09
C GLU A 501 11.72 -9.26 4.66
N TYR A 502 11.87 -9.15 5.98
CA TYR A 502 12.26 -7.94 6.68
C TYR A 502 13.24 -8.31 7.79
N ILE A 503 14.33 -7.56 7.88
CA ILE A 503 15.43 -7.76 8.83
C ILE A 503 15.78 -6.40 9.43
N SER A 504 16.12 -6.40 10.71
CA SER A 504 16.66 -5.27 11.46
C SER A 504 17.66 -5.88 12.45
N ASP A 505 18.94 -5.74 12.12
CA ASP A 505 20.09 -6.48 12.65
C ASP A 505 21.27 -5.53 12.98
N SER A 506 20.95 -4.42 13.64
CA SER A 506 21.95 -3.44 14.05
C SER A 506 22.60 -3.85 15.37
N PRO A 507 23.83 -3.39 15.70
CA PRO A 507 24.54 -3.76 16.93
C PRO A 507 23.97 -3.09 18.20
N ASN A 508 22.67 -2.76 18.19
CA ASN A 508 21.95 -2.06 19.24
C ASN A 508 21.06 -3.04 20.01
N SER A 509 20.68 -2.65 21.22
CA SER A 509 19.70 -3.42 21.99
C SER A 509 18.24 -3.10 21.62
N THR A 510 17.99 -2.54 20.44
CA THR A 510 16.65 -2.12 19.99
C THR A 510 16.53 -2.17 18.47
N GLU A 511 15.51 -2.87 17.97
CA GLU A 511 15.25 -3.06 16.55
C GLU A 511 13.80 -2.72 16.20
N SER A 512 13.53 -2.23 14.98
CA SER A 512 12.18 -1.84 14.57
C SER A 512 11.93 -2.07 13.09
N ILE A 513 10.87 -2.80 12.78
CA ILE A 513 10.42 -3.09 11.41
C ILE A 513 9.04 -2.50 11.20
N THR A 514 8.86 -1.72 10.13
CA THR A 514 7.57 -1.15 9.72
C THR A 514 7.20 -1.63 8.32
N ILE A 515 6.07 -2.34 8.22
CA ILE A 515 5.55 -2.94 7.00
C ILE A 515 4.25 -2.20 6.62
N THR A 516 4.16 -1.71 5.39
CA THR A 516 2.98 -1.00 4.85
C THR A 516 2.60 -1.57 3.48
N PRO A 517 1.42 -1.24 2.92
CA PRO A 517 1.07 -1.58 1.54
C PRO A 517 2.04 -1.04 0.47
N SER A 518 2.95 -0.13 0.84
CA SER A 518 3.98 0.46 -0.01
C SER A 518 5.41 0.02 0.35
N SER A 519 5.59 -0.93 1.27
CA SER A 519 6.89 -1.57 1.53
C SER A 519 7.29 -2.46 0.34
N GLY A 520 8.60 -2.66 0.12
CA GLY A 520 9.13 -3.39 -1.06
C GLY A 520 8.59 -4.82 -1.18
N ALA A 521 8.45 -5.52 -0.05
CA ALA A 521 7.43 -6.54 0.12
C ALA A 521 6.18 -5.86 0.74
N PRO A 522 5.00 -5.86 0.08
CA PRO A 522 3.83 -5.17 0.62
C PRO A 522 3.22 -5.87 1.84
N LEU A 523 2.57 -5.08 2.70
CA LEU A 523 1.68 -5.58 3.76
C LEU A 523 0.52 -6.39 3.14
N GLN A 524 0.36 -7.63 3.58
CA GLN A 524 -0.66 -8.57 3.12
C GLN A 524 -1.54 -9.01 4.28
N ALA A 525 -2.79 -9.36 3.99
CA ALA A 525 -3.67 -9.99 4.97
C ALA A 525 -3.20 -11.43 5.21
N GLY A 526 -3.02 -11.82 6.48
CA GLY A 526 -2.54 -13.15 6.85
C GLY A 526 -1.62 -13.14 8.07
N THR A 527 -0.86 -14.21 8.24
CA THR A 527 0.04 -14.41 9.38
C THR A 527 1.46 -13.95 9.06
N TYR A 528 2.03 -13.09 9.89
CA TYR A 528 3.47 -12.82 9.91
C TYR A 528 4.10 -13.57 11.08
N PHE A 529 5.26 -14.19 10.85
CA PHE A 529 6.09 -14.85 11.84
C PHE A 529 7.32 -13.98 12.13
N ILE A 530 7.76 -13.98 13.38
CA ILE A 530 8.82 -13.12 13.90
C ILE A 530 9.83 -13.99 14.64
N ALA A 531 11.09 -13.97 14.22
CA ALA A 531 12.21 -14.58 14.93
C ALA A 531 13.10 -13.50 15.55
N LEU A 532 13.71 -13.86 16.67
CA LEU A 532 14.60 -13.02 17.45
C LEU A 532 15.94 -13.74 17.59
N ASP A 533 17.03 -13.04 17.35
CA ASP A 533 18.37 -13.52 17.64
C ASP A 533 18.97 -12.78 18.84
N ASN A 534 20.07 -13.32 19.37
CA ASN A 534 20.92 -12.68 20.36
C ASN A 534 22.38 -12.81 19.90
N CYS A 535 22.98 -11.70 19.47
CA CYS A 535 24.40 -11.60 19.13
C CYS A 535 25.27 -11.25 20.36
N GLY A 536 24.64 -10.98 21.51
CA GLY A 536 25.30 -10.70 22.77
C GLY A 536 26.07 -11.88 23.37
N SER A 537 27.08 -11.53 24.17
CA SER A 537 27.92 -12.51 24.89
C SER A 537 27.26 -13.13 26.13
N ALA A 538 26.12 -12.60 26.56
CA ALA A 538 25.29 -13.13 27.64
C ALA A 538 23.88 -13.49 27.13
N GLY A 539 23.03 -14.07 27.99
CA GLY A 539 21.62 -14.27 27.66
C GLY A 539 20.88 -12.92 27.64
N ALA A 540 20.06 -12.69 26.61
CA ALA A 540 19.34 -11.44 26.39
C ALA A 540 17.91 -11.51 26.94
N ASN A 541 17.56 -10.61 27.86
CA ASN A 541 16.16 -10.32 28.17
C ASN A 541 15.60 -9.42 27.06
N PHE A 542 14.36 -9.66 26.62
CA PHE A 542 13.71 -8.82 25.60
C PHE A 542 12.26 -8.48 25.92
N THR A 543 11.78 -7.43 25.27
CA THR A 543 10.39 -7.03 25.10
C THR A 543 10.11 -6.86 23.61
N LEU A 544 9.10 -7.54 23.09
CA LEU A 544 8.66 -7.52 21.69
C LEU A 544 7.21 -7.04 21.62
N THR A 545 6.91 -6.03 20.80
CA THR A 545 5.55 -5.54 20.57
C THR A 545 5.25 -5.46 19.08
N ALA A 546 4.13 -6.04 18.64
CA ALA A 546 3.63 -5.91 17.27
C ALA A 546 2.34 -5.09 17.27
N ASN A 547 2.26 -4.05 16.45
CA ASN A 547 1.13 -3.13 16.32
C ASN A 547 0.59 -3.16 14.89
N VAL A 548 -0.69 -3.52 14.73
CA VAL A 548 -1.39 -3.51 13.45
C VAL A 548 -2.33 -2.30 13.39
N THR A 549 -2.15 -1.46 12.39
CA THR A 549 -3.03 -0.31 12.11
C THR A 549 -4.01 -0.67 11.01
N VAL A 550 -5.30 -0.43 11.27
CA VAL A 550 -6.37 -0.46 10.27
C VAL A 550 -6.94 0.96 10.08
N PRO A 551 -7.44 1.32 8.88
CA PRO A 551 -8.21 2.54 8.70
C PRO A 551 -9.38 2.59 9.67
N ALA A 552 -9.58 3.74 10.32
CA ALA A 552 -10.79 3.96 11.08
C ALA A 552 -12.00 3.91 10.13
N PRO A 553 -13.14 3.31 10.53
CA PRO A 553 -14.34 3.32 9.71
C PRO A 553 -14.78 4.78 9.48
N PRO A 554 -15.23 5.14 8.26
CA PRO A 554 -15.67 6.49 7.96
C PRO A 554 -16.89 6.85 8.82
N ASN A 555 -16.96 8.10 9.28
CA ASN A 555 -18.13 8.56 10.01
C ASN A 555 -19.28 8.82 9.01
N PRO A 556 -20.47 8.20 9.19
CA PRO A 556 -21.62 8.43 8.30
C PRO A 556 -21.99 9.90 8.10
N ILE A 557 -21.72 10.77 9.07
CA ILE A 557 -22.03 12.21 8.96
C ILE A 557 -21.14 12.97 7.96
N ASP A 558 -20.05 12.37 7.48
CA ASP A 558 -19.22 12.99 6.43
C ASP A 558 -19.85 12.89 5.04
N ASP A 559 -20.72 11.91 4.79
CA ASP A 559 -21.51 11.87 3.56
C ASP A 559 -22.45 13.09 3.46
N GLY A 560 -22.44 13.74 2.29
CA GLY A 560 -23.22 14.95 2.05
C GLY A 560 -24.73 14.73 2.17
N ARG A 561 -25.26 13.60 1.66
CA ARG A 561 -26.70 13.30 1.77
C ARG A 561 -27.11 13.05 3.21
N THR A 562 -26.30 12.31 3.95
CA THR A 562 -26.52 11.99 5.37
C THR A 562 -26.44 13.25 6.23
N PHE A 563 -25.45 14.11 6.01
CA PHE A 563 -25.33 15.41 6.67
C PHE A 563 -26.56 16.30 6.43
N VAL A 564 -27.00 16.46 5.17
CA VAL A 564 -28.18 17.27 4.81
C VAL A 564 -29.44 16.71 5.46
N ARG A 565 -29.70 15.40 5.36
CA ARG A 565 -30.84 14.75 6.03
C ARG A 565 -30.79 15.00 7.54
N GLN A 566 -29.60 14.98 8.14
CA GLN A 566 -29.46 15.26 9.56
C GLN A 566 -29.78 16.72 9.92
N GLN A 567 -29.49 17.70 9.08
CA GLN A 567 -29.89 19.11 9.32
C GLN A 567 -31.41 19.27 9.34
N TYR A 568 -32.12 18.61 8.42
CA TYR A 568 -33.59 18.53 8.42
C TYR A 568 -34.13 17.93 9.73
N LEU A 569 -33.53 16.85 10.24
CA LEU A 569 -33.95 16.19 11.48
C LEU A 569 -33.56 16.95 12.76
N ASP A 570 -32.44 17.68 12.76
CA ASP A 570 -31.93 18.46 13.89
C ASP A 570 -32.67 19.80 14.05
N PHE A 571 -33.03 20.49 12.95
CA PHE A 571 -33.69 21.80 13.01
C PHE A 571 -35.17 21.79 12.58
N LEU A 572 -35.51 21.07 11.51
CA LEU A 572 -36.87 21.08 10.94
C LEU A 572 -37.79 19.99 11.53
N GLY A 573 -37.23 19.02 12.25
CA GLY A 573 -38.00 17.97 12.93
C GLY A 573 -38.77 17.04 11.98
N ARG A 574 -38.35 16.97 10.72
CA ARG A 574 -38.96 16.16 9.65
C ARG A 574 -37.89 15.59 8.72
N GLU A 575 -38.26 14.60 7.91
CA GLU A 575 -37.46 14.17 6.76
C GLU A 575 -37.43 15.26 5.67
N PRO A 576 -36.37 15.30 4.84
CA PRO A 576 -36.35 16.15 3.67
C PRO A 576 -37.37 15.67 2.62
N ASP A 577 -37.98 16.61 1.91
CA ASP A 577 -38.57 16.33 0.61
C ASP A 577 -37.46 16.10 -0.42
N GLN A 578 -37.73 15.29 -1.46
CA GLN A 578 -36.71 14.87 -2.44
C GLN A 578 -36.02 16.07 -3.10
N SER A 579 -36.80 17.09 -3.50
CA SER A 579 -36.31 18.33 -4.12
C SER A 579 -35.32 19.08 -3.23
N GLY A 580 -35.67 19.30 -1.96
CA GLY A 580 -34.80 19.95 -1.00
C GLY A 580 -33.57 19.11 -0.66
N TRP A 581 -33.73 17.79 -0.53
CA TRP A 581 -32.60 16.89 -0.27
C TRP A 581 -31.55 16.97 -1.38
N ASP A 582 -31.98 16.89 -2.64
CA ASP A 582 -31.10 16.94 -3.81
C ASP A 582 -30.46 18.33 -3.98
N TYR A 583 -31.23 19.41 -3.79
CA TYR A 583 -30.71 20.79 -3.86
C TYR A 583 -29.58 21.04 -2.84
N TRP A 584 -29.82 20.73 -1.56
CA TRP A 584 -28.86 20.99 -0.49
C TRP A 584 -27.67 20.02 -0.54
N THR A 585 -27.87 18.77 -0.98
CA THR A 585 -26.76 17.86 -1.27
C THR A 585 -25.90 18.40 -2.41
N GLY A 586 -26.52 18.97 -3.45
CA GLY A 586 -25.84 19.58 -4.58
C GLY A 586 -24.87 20.71 -4.19
N GLN A 587 -25.25 21.54 -3.21
CA GLN A 587 -24.38 22.62 -2.70
C GLN A 587 -23.06 22.10 -2.10
N ILE A 588 -23.07 20.89 -1.52
CA ILE A 588 -21.84 20.25 -1.00
C ILE A 588 -21.11 19.50 -2.12
N ALA A 589 -21.86 18.79 -2.98
CA ALA A 589 -21.30 17.96 -4.04
C ALA A 589 -20.52 18.75 -5.10
N GLN A 590 -20.88 20.02 -5.36
CA GLN A 590 -20.17 20.88 -6.31
C GLN A 590 -18.69 21.13 -5.95
N CYS A 591 -18.29 20.91 -4.69
CA CYS A 591 -16.90 21.04 -4.23
C CYS A 591 -15.96 19.91 -4.70
N GLY A 592 -16.49 18.79 -5.21
CA GLY A 592 -15.68 17.63 -5.60
C GLY A 592 -14.88 17.07 -4.42
N THR A 593 -13.55 17.13 -4.49
CA THR A 593 -12.63 16.66 -3.43
C THR A 593 -12.04 17.79 -2.58
N ASN A 594 -12.37 19.06 -2.85
CA ASN A 594 -11.83 20.21 -2.14
C ASN A 594 -12.38 20.30 -0.71
N GLN A 595 -11.56 19.93 0.28
CA GLN A 595 -11.97 19.85 1.68
C GLN A 595 -12.36 21.21 2.30
N GLN A 596 -11.72 22.30 1.89
CA GLN A 596 -12.06 23.64 2.38
C GLN A 596 -13.45 24.05 1.87
N CYS A 597 -13.72 23.85 0.58
CA CYS A 597 -15.03 24.08 0.00
C CYS A 597 -16.12 23.23 0.69
N ILE A 598 -15.86 21.93 0.90
CA ILE A 598 -16.79 21.03 1.61
C ILE A 598 -17.06 21.51 3.04
N HIS A 599 -16.03 21.99 3.76
CA HIS A 599 -16.15 22.56 5.10
C HIS A 599 -17.03 23.81 5.09
N ASP A 600 -16.73 24.79 4.22
CA ASP A 600 -17.44 26.06 4.14
C ASP A 600 -18.89 25.92 3.67
N GLU A 601 -19.17 25.00 2.74
CA GLU A 601 -20.52 24.67 2.27
C GLU A 601 -21.32 23.94 3.34
N ARG A 602 -20.74 22.99 4.09
CA ARG A 602 -21.45 22.32 5.20
C ARG A 602 -21.91 23.34 6.26
N ILE A 603 -21.08 24.34 6.57
CA ILE A 603 -21.44 25.44 7.47
C ILE A 603 -22.56 26.31 6.86
N GLY A 604 -22.45 26.64 5.57
CA GLY A 604 -23.44 27.45 4.85
C GLY A 604 -24.82 26.80 4.77
N VAL A 605 -24.86 25.56 4.26
CA VAL A 605 -26.04 24.70 4.17
C VAL A 605 -26.71 24.55 5.53
N SER A 606 -25.94 24.26 6.58
CA SER A 606 -26.48 24.08 7.92
C SER A 606 -27.08 25.38 8.50
N ALA A 607 -26.35 26.50 8.43
CA ALA A 607 -26.83 27.80 8.89
C ALA A 607 -28.15 28.20 8.21
N ALA A 608 -28.31 27.90 6.92
CA ALA A 608 -29.50 28.23 6.15
C ALA A 608 -30.80 27.59 6.70
N TYR A 609 -30.75 26.44 7.38
CA TYR A 609 -31.94 25.84 7.99
C TYR A 609 -32.53 26.70 9.10
N PHE A 610 -31.69 27.34 9.93
CA PHE A 610 -32.19 28.19 10.99
C PHE A 610 -32.77 29.51 10.45
N PHE A 611 -32.09 30.13 9.49
CA PHE A 611 -32.58 31.34 8.84
C PHE A 611 -33.82 31.10 7.98
N SER A 612 -34.15 29.83 7.67
CA SER A 612 -35.32 29.49 6.89
C SER A 612 -36.62 30.00 7.51
N ASP A 613 -37.49 30.49 6.62
CA ASP A 613 -38.88 30.86 6.91
C ASP A 613 -39.64 29.72 7.63
N GLU A 614 -39.30 28.47 7.30
CA GLU A 614 -39.84 27.28 7.96
C GLU A 614 -39.46 27.22 9.43
N PHE A 615 -38.18 27.31 9.78
CA PHE A 615 -37.73 27.24 11.17
C PHE A 615 -38.30 28.39 12.01
N GLN A 616 -38.24 29.61 11.48
CA GLN A 616 -38.77 30.81 12.13
C GLN A 616 -40.28 30.68 12.43
N LYS A 617 -41.05 30.07 11.52
CA LYS A 617 -42.50 29.87 11.71
C LYS A 617 -42.86 28.60 12.50
N THR A 618 -41.90 27.79 12.94
CA THR A 618 -42.15 26.50 13.60
C THR A 618 -41.40 26.35 14.93
N GLY A 619 -40.10 26.03 14.90
CA GLY A 619 -39.28 25.84 16.11
C GLY A 619 -39.15 27.13 16.90
N TYR A 620 -38.93 28.27 16.23
CA TYR A 620 -38.78 29.55 16.92
C TYR A 620 -40.09 30.02 17.58
N PHE A 621 -41.24 29.77 16.95
CA PHE A 621 -42.56 30.01 17.55
C PHE A 621 -42.73 29.27 18.90
N ILE A 622 -42.31 28.01 19.00
CA ILE A 622 -42.37 27.25 20.26
C ILE A 622 -41.46 27.87 21.34
N TYR A 623 -40.23 28.25 20.98
CA TYR A 623 -39.31 28.95 21.89
C TYR A 623 -39.93 30.23 22.45
N LEU A 624 -40.53 31.06 21.58
CA LEU A 624 -41.11 32.34 21.96
C LEU A 624 -42.30 32.17 22.93
N LEU A 625 -43.15 31.15 22.75
CA LEU A 625 -44.25 30.87 23.69
C LEU A 625 -43.74 30.55 25.10
N TYR A 626 -42.68 29.74 25.20
CA TYR A 626 -42.00 29.45 26.47
C TYR A 626 -41.42 30.71 27.11
N LYS A 627 -40.61 31.44 26.35
CA LYS A 627 -39.83 32.59 26.85
C LYS A 627 -40.73 33.75 27.29
N SER A 628 -41.74 34.10 26.49
CA SER A 628 -42.64 35.23 26.75
C SER A 628 -43.61 35.01 27.91
N SER A 629 -44.02 33.77 28.18
CA SER A 629 -45.05 33.48 29.17
C SER A 629 -44.52 32.82 30.44
N LEU A 630 -43.61 31.85 30.33
CA LEU A 630 -43.06 31.13 31.48
C LEU A 630 -41.79 31.78 32.03
N ALA A 631 -41.36 32.91 31.45
CA ALA A 631 -40.14 33.67 31.77
C ALA A 631 -38.84 32.85 31.72
N ARG A 632 -38.86 31.67 31.07
CA ARG A 632 -37.75 30.74 30.95
C ARG A 632 -37.66 30.15 29.55
N GLN A 633 -36.50 29.63 29.22
CA GLN A 633 -36.32 28.81 28.02
C GLN A 633 -37.00 27.44 28.19
N PRO A 634 -37.44 26.79 27.09
CA PRO A 634 -37.73 25.36 27.13
C PRO A 634 -36.43 24.59 27.41
N ASN A 635 -36.52 23.40 28.02
CA ASN A 635 -35.40 22.45 28.01
C ASN A 635 -35.45 21.55 26.75
N ALA A 636 -34.39 20.79 26.49
CA ALA A 636 -34.25 19.96 25.29
C ALA A 636 -35.35 18.89 25.17
N SER A 637 -35.83 18.36 26.30
CA SER A 637 -36.91 17.36 26.34
C SER A 637 -38.27 17.97 26.01
N GLU A 638 -38.59 19.13 26.61
CA GLU A 638 -39.78 19.91 26.30
C GLU A 638 -39.82 20.32 24.82
N PHE A 639 -38.71 20.90 24.33
CA PHE A 639 -38.62 21.31 22.94
C PHE A 639 -38.69 20.11 21.99
N GLY A 640 -38.04 18.99 22.31
CA GLY A 640 -38.12 17.76 21.52
C GLY A 640 -39.52 17.16 21.44
N ALA A 641 -40.32 17.26 22.50
CA ALA A 641 -41.72 16.82 22.52
C ALA A 641 -42.68 17.77 21.78
N ASP A 642 -42.38 19.07 21.78
CA ASP A 642 -43.22 20.10 21.17
C ASP A 642 -42.91 20.35 19.70
N ARG A 643 -41.64 20.24 19.29
CA ARG A 643 -41.16 20.49 17.93
C ARG A 643 -41.95 19.75 16.83
N PRO A 644 -42.34 18.46 17.00
CA PRO A 644 -43.11 17.73 15.98
C PRO A 644 -44.58 18.17 15.85
N GLN A 645 -45.12 18.95 16.81
CA GLN A 645 -46.51 19.40 16.80
C GLN A 645 -46.74 20.63 15.90
N VAL A 646 -45.67 21.37 15.57
CA VAL A 646 -45.73 22.56 14.71
C VAL A 646 -44.71 22.39 13.57
N VAL A 647 -45.16 21.84 12.44
CA VAL A 647 -44.34 21.56 11.25
C VAL A 647 -44.89 22.33 10.05
N ALA A 648 -44.04 22.71 9.09
CA ALA A 648 -44.47 23.44 7.91
C ALA A 648 -45.37 22.61 6.99
N GLY A 649 -46.21 23.33 6.23
CA GLY A 649 -47.17 22.77 5.30
C GLY A 649 -48.45 23.59 5.27
N GLY A 650 -49.43 23.16 4.46
CA GLY A 650 -50.70 23.88 4.29
C GLY A 650 -51.56 24.03 5.55
N ASN A 651 -51.26 23.29 6.62
CA ASN A 651 -51.99 23.31 7.89
C ASN A 651 -51.28 24.08 9.03
N LEU A 652 -50.16 24.76 8.74
CA LEU A 652 -49.26 25.35 9.75
C LEU A 652 -49.98 26.30 10.73
N GLU A 653 -50.87 27.17 10.27
CA GLU A 653 -51.56 28.13 11.14
C GLU A 653 -52.59 27.48 12.08
N ALA A 654 -53.22 26.38 11.64
CA ALA A 654 -54.08 25.58 12.50
C ALA A 654 -53.24 24.78 13.52
N ALA A 655 -52.09 24.24 13.11
CA ALA A 655 -51.16 23.56 14.02
C ALA A 655 -50.65 24.51 15.12
N LYS A 656 -50.22 25.73 14.77
CA LYS A 656 -49.87 26.79 15.73
C LYS A 656 -51.03 27.11 16.69
N GLN A 657 -52.26 27.19 16.19
CA GLN A 657 -53.43 27.47 17.02
C GLN A 657 -53.69 26.34 18.02
N THR A 658 -53.76 25.10 17.55
CA THR A 658 -53.94 23.91 18.40
C THR A 658 -52.84 23.79 19.44
N PHE A 659 -51.58 24.04 19.05
CA PHE A 659 -50.45 24.03 19.97
C PHE A 659 -50.58 25.12 21.04
N ALA A 660 -50.86 26.37 20.66
CA ALA A 660 -51.01 27.48 21.61
C ALA A 660 -52.19 27.25 22.58
N GLU A 661 -53.32 26.70 22.09
CA GLU A 661 -54.48 26.36 22.92
C GLU A 661 -54.17 25.22 23.91
N SER A 662 -53.39 24.21 23.50
CA SER A 662 -52.86 23.18 24.41
C SER A 662 -51.89 23.77 25.43
N PHE A 663 -50.97 24.63 24.97
CA PHE A 663 -49.92 25.24 25.78
C PHE A 663 -50.47 26.08 26.94
N VAL A 664 -51.46 26.94 26.70
CA VAL A 664 -52.07 27.78 27.76
C VAL A 664 -52.90 27.00 28.79
N GLN A 665 -53.12 25.70 28.57
CA GLN A 665 -53.79 24.80 29.53
C GLN A 665 -52.80 24.01 30.40
N ARG A 666 -51.50 24.03 30.09
CA ARG A 666 -50.46 23.31 30.85
C ARG A 666 -50.40 23.79 32.30
N ALA A 667 -50.11 22.88 33.24
CA ALA A 667 -50.00 23.21 34.66
C ALA A 667 -48.95 24.30 34.96
N SER A 668 -47.83 24.30 34.23
CA SER A 668 -46.80 25.35 34.31
C SER A 668 -47.32 26.73 33.89
N PHE A 669 -48.22 26.78 32.91
CA PHE A 669 -48.85 28.02 32.45
C PHE A 669 -49.94 28.48 33.43
N THR A 670 -50.85 27.58 33.81
CA THR A 670 -51.99 27.94 34.68
C THR A 670 -51.58 28.25 36.12
N ALA A 671 -50.39 27.83 36.57
CA ALA A 671 -49.80 28.27 37.82
C ALA A 671 -49.38 29.76 37.82
N LEU A 672 -48.87 30.27 36.69
CA LEU A 672 -48.50 31.68 36.53
C LEU A 672 -49.70 32.55 36.11
N TYR A 673 -50.63 31.96 35.35
CA TYR A 673 -51.83 32.59 34.84
C TYR A 673 -53.10 31.84 35.29
N PRO A 674 -53.49 31.89 36.59
CA PRO A 674 -54.71 31.24 37.08
C PRO A 674 -55.94 31.59 36.25
N THR A 675 -56.85 30.64 36.03
CA THR A 675 -58.09 30.85 35.27
C THR A 675 -59.04 31.88 35.90
N THR A 676 -58.79 32.25 37.16
CA THR A 676 -59.48 33.30 37.92
C THR A 676 -58.96 34.72 37.65
N GLN A 677 -57.82 34.89 36.97
CA GLN A 677 -57.32 36.22 36.59
C GLN A 677 -58.31 36.94 35.67
N THR A 678 -58.51 38.24 35.91
CA THR A 678 -59.26 39.09 34.97
C THR A 678 -58.49 39.27 33.66
N ARG A 679 -59.19 39.70 32.60
CA ARG A 679 -58.60 40.06 31.30
C ARG A 679 -57.38 40.97 31.46
N ASP A 680 -57.54 42.08 32.19
CA ASP A 680 -56.50 43.07 32.40
C ASP A 680 -55.31 42.49 33.18
N GLN A 681 -55.55 41.74 34.26
CA GLN A 681 -54.49 41.07 35.03
C GLN A 681 -53.68 40.09 34.19
N TYR A 682 -54.33 39.35 33.29
CA TYR A 682 -53.66 38.40 32.40
C TYR A 682 -52.76 39.10 31.37
N VAL A 683 -53.26 40.16 30.72
CA VAL A 683 -52.47 40.94 29.76
C VAL A 683 -51.30 41.65 30.45
N ASP A 684 -51.52 42.25 31.62
CA ASP A 684 -50.46 42.91 32.39
C ASP A 684 -49.38 41.93 32.87
N ALA A 685 -49.77 40.72 33.28
CA ALA A 685 -48.83 39.67 33.65
C ALA A 685 -47.99 39.18 32.46
N LEU A 686 -48.58 39.03 31.27
CA LEU A 686 -47.84 38.69 30.05
C LEU A 686 -46.82 39.78 29.66
N ILE A 687 -47.21 41.05 29.69
CA ILE A 687 -46.30 42.18 29.40
C ILE A 687 -45.17 42.23 30.44
N ALA A 688 -45.47 42.01 31.72
CA ALA A 688 -44.47 41.94 32.77
C ALA A 688 -43.48 40.76 32.57
N SER A 689 -43.97 39.59 32.15
CA SER A 689 -43.15 38.41 31.86
C SER A 689 -42.20 38.62 30.67
N ALA A 690 -42.68 39.23 29.58
CA ALA A 690 -41.86 39.62 28.44
C ALA A 690 -40.77 40.62 28.84
N ARG A 691 -41.12 41.63 29.65
CA ARG A 691 -40.17 42.61 30.19
C ARG A 691 -39.13 41.98 31.11
N GLN A 692 -39.53 41.07 31.99
CA GLN A 692 -38.63 40.40 32.93
C GLN A 692 -37.67 39.43 32.24
N SER A 693 -38.16 38.67 31.25
CA SER A 693 -37.39 37.60 30.61
C SER A 693 -36.51 38.06 29.46
N SER A 694 -36.92 39.11 28.74
CA SER A 694 -36.32 39.56 27.48
C SER A 694 -35.90 41.04 27.48
N ASN A 695 -36.18 41.79 28.55
CA ASN A 695 -35.95 43.24 28.66
C ASN A 695 -36.66 44.08 27.56
N VAL A 696 -37.78 43.58 27.03
CA VAL A 696 -38.62 44.27 26.03
C VAL A 696 -39.86 44.85 26.71
N ASP A 697 -40.08 46.17 26.57
CA ASP A 697 -41.27 46.84 27.11
C ASP A 697 -42.39 46.88 26.06
N LEU A 698 -43.41 46.04 26.25
CA LEU A 698 -44.59 45.93 25.37
C LEU A 698 -45.81 46.71 25.90
N SER A 699 -45.62 47.62 26.86
CA SER A 699 -46.73 48.38 27.48
C SER A 699 -47.52 49.25 26.48
N SER A 700 -46.88 49.72 25.41
CA SER A 700 -47.52 50.40 24.27
C SER A 700 -48.60 49.55 23.59
N HIS A 701 -48.41 48.23 23.53
CA HIS A 701 -49.31 47.27 22.88
C HIS A 701 -50.42 46.74 23.80
N ARG A 702 -50.51 47.20 25.05
CA ARG A 702 -51.53 46.76 26.03
C ARG A 702 -52.96 46.83 25.47
N ALA A 703 -53.31 47.93 24.80
CA ALA A 703 -54.67 48.11 24.24
C ALA A 703 -54.99 47.10 23.12
N GLU A 704 -54.00 46.79 22.28
CA GLU A 704 -54.12 45.82 21.18
C GLU A 704 -54.22 44.37 21.71
N LEU A 705 -53.46 44.04 22.75
CA LEU A 705 -53.54 42.76 23.43
C LEU A 705 -54.89 42.56 24.15
N LEU A 706 -55.45 43.60 24.78
CA LEU A 706 -56.80 43.54 25.36
C LEU A 706 -57.88 43.31 24.30
N ALA A 707 -57.81 44.02 23.17
CA ALA A 707 -58.73 43.82 22.05
C ALA A 707 -58.64 42.39 21.47
N THR A 708 -57.42 41.85 21.37
CA THR A 708 -57.16 40.47 20.94
C THR A 708 -57.74 39.44 21.91
N TYR A 709 -57.64 39.70 23.22
CA TYR A 709 -58.26 38.87 24.24
C TYR A 709 -59.79 38.93 24.15
N ASP A 710 -60.37 40.10 23.88
CA ASP A 710 -61.82 40.23 23.81
C ASP A 710 -62.43 39.55 22.58
N SER A 711 -61.68 39.44 21.47
CA SER A 711 -62.14 38.79 20.23
C SER A 711 -62.19 37.25 20.26
N GLY A 712 -61.54 36.59 21.24
CA GLY A 712 -61.47 35.12 21.27
C GLY A 712 -62.77 34.42 21.68
N SER A 713 -62.99 33.21 21.17
CA SER A 713 -64.28 32.48 21.28
C SER A 713 -64.49 31.72 22.59
N SER A 714 -63.43 31.39 23.32
CA SER A 714 -63.43 30.65 24.59
C SER A 714 -62.26 31.12 25.47
N LEU A 715 -62.27 30.88 26.78
CA LEU A 715 -61.19 31.34 27.67
C LEU A 715 -59.80 30.85 27.21
N THR A 716 -59.72 29.59 26.76
CA THR A 716 -58.51 29.00 26.15
C THR A 716 -58.10 29.76 24.88
N ASN A 717 -59.04 29.97 23.96
CA ASN A 717 -58.78 30.67 22.71
C ASN A 717 -58.34 32.13 22.93
N LYS A 718 -58.98 32.86 23.86
CA LYS A 718 -58.63 34.23 24.26
C LYS A 718 -57.19 34.33 24.76
N ARG A 719 -56.77 33.38 25.60
CA ARG A 719 -55.40 33.32 26.13
C ARG A 719 -54.39 32.95 25.04
N ALA A 720 -54.68 31.92 24.26
CA ALA A 720 -53.82 31.47 23.17
C ALA A 720 -53.62 32.56 22.09
N SER A 721 -54.68 33.22 21.63
CA SER A 721 -54.60 34.29 20.62
C SER A 721 -53.81 35.50 21.13
N THR A 722 -54.03 35.92 22.38
CA THR A 722 -53.29 37.02 23.01
C THR A 722 -51.80 36.72 23.13
N LEU A 723 -51.46 35.50 23.56
CA LEU A 723 -50.06 35.07 23.67
C LEU A 723 -49.38 34.98 22.30
N ARG A 724 -50.06 34.41 21.29
CA ARG A 724 -49.58 34.40 19.90
C ARG A 724 -49.31 35.81 19.39
N LYS A 725 -50.27 36.72 19.59
CA LYS A 725 -50.15 38.13 19.18
C LYS A 725 -48.99 38.85 19.86
N LEU A 726 -48.71 38.55 21.13
CA LEU A 726 -47.55 39.12 21.84
C LEU A 726 -46.23 38.71 21.18
N ILE A 727 -46.05 37.43 20.85
CA ILE A 727 -44.79 36.95 20.26
C ILE A 727 -44.60 37.35 18.80
N ASP A 728 -45.69 37.74 18.11
CA ASP A 728 -45.65 38.27 16.74
C ASP A 728 -45.16 39.74 16.67
N TYR A 729 -44.98 40.44 17.79
CA TYR A 729 -44.41 41.80 17.79
C TYR A 729 -42.91 41.77 17.41
N SER A 730 -42.51 42.71 16.54
CA SER A 730 -41.19 42.75 15.92
C SER A 730 -40.04 42.90 16.93
N GLU A 731 -40.21 43.79 17.90
CA GLU A 731 -39.24 44.11 18.93
C GLU A 731 -39.04 42.95 19.91
N TYR A 732 -40.06 42.14 20.14
CA TYR A 732 -39.95 40.91 20.95
C TYR A 732 -39.26 39.79 20.17
N SER A 733 -39.76 39.51 18.96
CA SER A 733 -39.23 38.47 18.08
C SER A 733 -37.83 38.76 17.50
N GLN A 734 -37.36 40.02 17.50
CA GLN A 734 -35.98 40.36 17.17
C GLN A 734 -35.05 40.22 18.38
N ALA A 735 -35.46 40.68 19.57
CA ALA A 735 -34.64 40.58 20.79
C ALA A 735 -34.31 39.13 21.17
N GLU A 736 -35.25 38.20 20.92
CA GLU A 736 -35.10 36.78 21.25
C GLU A 736 -34.47 35.92 20.15
N PHE A 737 -34.11 36.49 18.99
CA PHE A 737 -33.60 35.71 17.84
C PHE A 737 -32.24 35.08 18.15
N ASN A 738 -31.27 35.86 18.64
CA ASN A 738 -29.94 35.36 19.02
C ASN A 738 -30.01 34.38 20.21
N PRO A 739 -30.72 34.68 21.32
CA PRO A 739 -30.99 33.72 22.39
C PRO A 739 -31.53 32.36 21.91
N ALA A 740 -32.50 32.37 21.00
CA ALA A 740 -33.02 31.14 20.40
C ALA A 740 -31.99 30.45 19.50
N PHE A 741 -31.24 31.20 18.67
CA PHE A 741 -30.20 30.62 17.81
C PHE A 741 -29.20 29.80 18.61
N VAL A 742 -28.71 30.35 19.74
CA VAL A 742 -27.78 29.64 20.63
C VAL A 742 -28.38 28.33 21.11
N LEU A 743 -29.56 28.39 21.73
CA LEU A 743 -30.20 27.23 22.33
C LEU A 743 -30.47 26.11 21.31
N MET A 744 -30.82 26.48 20.08
CA MET A 744 -31.13 25.52 19.02
C MET A 744 -29.90 24.79 18.48
N GLN A 745 -28.69 25.34 18.60
CA GLN A 745 -27.48 24.57 18.26
C GLN A 745 -27.27 23.42 19.26
N TYR A 746 -27.52 23.66 20.56
CA TYR A 746 -27.47 22.61 21.59
C TYR A 746 -28.56 21.55 21.37
N PHE A 747 -29.80 21.97 21.09
CA PHE A 747 -30.91 21.04 20.90
C PHE A 747 -30.80 20.23 19.61
N GLY A 748 -30.39 20.85 18.50
CA GLY A 748 -30.21 20.20 17.21
C GLY A 748 -29.00 19.26 17.24
N TYR A 749 -27.80 19.81 17.41
CA TYR A 749 -26.56 19.04 17.27
C TYR A 749 -26.22 18.17 18.49
N LEU A 750 -26.42 18.68 19.70
CA LEU A 750 -25.93 17.99 20.90
C LEU A 750 -27.04 17.20 21.62
N ARG A 751 -28.31 17.44 21.24
CA ARG A 751 -29.50 16.74 21.76
C ARG A 751 -29.61 16.80 23.30
N ARG A 752 -29.10 17.87 23.89
CA ARG A 752 -29.06 18.12 25.34
C ARG A 752 -29.32 19.59 25.66
N ASP A 753 -29.50 19.89 26.94
CA ASP A 753 -29.56 21.26 27.44
C ASP A 753 -28.24 22.02 27.25
N ALA A 754 -28.37 23.32 27.02
CA ALA A 754 -27.23 24.22 26.95
C ALA A 754 -26.64 24.45 28.35
N ASP A 755 -25.32 24.31 28.46
CA ASP A 755 -24.59 24.70 29.66
C ASP A 755 -24.48 26.23 29.75
N THR A 756 -24.64 26.79 30.95
CA THR A 756 -24.70 28.24 31.17
C THR A 756 -23.46 28.98 30.67
N GLY A 757 -22.28 28.34 30.74
CA GLY A 757 -21.02 28.92 30.30
C GLY A 757 -20.96 29.09 28.78
N GLY A 758 -21.14 28.00 28.05
CA GLY A 758 -21.14 28.00 26.58
C GLY A 758 -22.31 28.78 25.99
N TYR A 759 -23.51 28.71 26.60
CA TYR A 759 -24.65 29.53 26.19
C TYR A 759 -24.32 31.03 26.24
N ASN A 760 -23.79 31.52 27.37
CA ASN A 760 -23.44 32.93 27.54
C ASN A 760 -22.31 33.36 26.60
N PHE A 761 -21.30 32.50 26.40
CA PHE A 761 -20.21 32.75 25.45
C PHE A 761 -20.73 32.93 24.02
N TRP A 762 -21.57 32.01 23.53
CA TRP A 762 -22.10 32.10 22.18
C TRP A 762 -23.07 33.26 22.00
N LEU A 763 -23.85 33.60 23.04
CA LEU A 763 -24.71 34.78 22.99
C LEU A 763 -23.90 36.10 22.91
N ASP A 764 -22.76 36.22 23.60
CA ASP A 764 -21.83 37.34 23.41
C ASP A 764 -21.29 37.38 21.97
N VAL A 765 -20.81 36.24 21.46
CA VAL A 765 -20.27 36.14 20.08
C VAL A 765 -21.29 36.62 19.04
N LEU A 766 -22.55 36.19 19.14
CA LEU A 766 -23.61 36.59 18.22
C LEU A 766 -23.99 38.08 18.32
N ASN A 767 -23.98 38.63 19.53
CA ASN A 767 -24.35 40.03 19.79
C ASN A 767 -23.21 41.02 19.48
N ARG A 768 -21.95 40.58 19.58
CA ARG A 768 -20.76 41.43 19.43
C ARG A 768 -20.14 41.40 18.03
N LEU A 769 -20.20 40.27 17.33
CA LEU A 769 -19.64 40.16 15.98
C LEU A 769 -20.69 40.47 14.90
N PRO A 770 -20.31 41.10 13.78
CA PRO A 770 -21.23 41.31 12.66
C PRO A 770 -21.55 39.99 11.92
N PRO A 771 -22.78 39.85 11.37
CA PRO A 771 -23.08 38.82 10.38
C PRO A 771 -22.24 38.98 9.10
N PRO A 772 -21.89 37.88 8.40
CA PRO A 772 -22.29 36.50 8.67
C PRO A 772 -21.36 35.72 9.63
N ASN A 773 -20.20 36.28 9.97
CA ASN A 773 -19.14 35.57 10.70
C ASN A 773 -19.60 35.15 12.11
N ASN A 774 -20.47 35.94 12.74
CA ASN A 774 -21.00 35.65 14.07
C ASN A 774 -21.72 34.28 14.14
N PHE A 775 -22.60 33.97 13.18
CA PHE A 775 -23.32 32.70 13.14
C PHE A 775 -22.53 31.58 12.47
N ARG A 776 -21.70 31.86 11.45
CA ARG A 776 -20.86 30.83 10.80
C ARG A 776 -19.86 30.22 11.80
N ASN A 777 -19.24 31.05 12.63
CA ASN A 777 -18.26 30.59 13.62
C ASN A 777 -18.92 29.73 14.70
N MET A 778 -20.16 30.06 15.10
CA MET A 778 -20.94 29.21 15.99
C MET A 778 -21.30 27.88 15.34
N VAL A 779 -21.91 27.88 14.14
CA VAL A 779 -22.29 26.65 13.42
C VAL A 779 -21.08 25.74 13.24
N CYS A 780 -19.94 26.28 12.81
CA CYS A 780 -18.69 25.54 12.64
C CYS A 780 -18.30 24.79 13.92
N ALA A 781 -18.24 25.49 15.06
CA ALA A 781 -17.80 24.92 16.33
C ALA A 781 -18.71 23.82 16.89
N PHE A 782 -19.95 23.70 16.41
CA PHE A 782 -20.83 22.57 16.74
C PHE A 782 -20.72 21.44 15.71
N VAL A 783 -20.74 21.71 14.40
CA VAL A 783 -20.68 20.64 13.37
C VAL A 783 -19.31 19.96 13.29
N THR A 784 -18.24 20.62 13.75
CA THR A 784 -16.89 20.06 13.88
C THR A 784 -16.57 19.55 15.30
N SER A 785 -17.54 19.60 16.22
CA SER A 785 -17.34 19.08 17.58
C SER A 785 -17.28 17.55 17.58
N SER A 786 -16.47 16.99 18.48
CA SER A 786 -16.47 15.53 18.73
C SER A 786 -17.84 15.06 19.24
N GLU A 787 -18.52 15.87 20.05
CA GLU A 787 -19.84 15.54 20.61
C GLU A 787 -20.90 15.36 19.52
N TYR A 788 -20.90 16.19 18.47
CA TYR A 788 -21.77 16.01 17.31
C TYR A 788 -21.40 14.75 16.50
N GLN A 789 -20.13 14.61 16.14
CA GLN A 789 -19.67 13.52 15.26
C GLN A 789 -19.86 12.13 15.88
N LEU A 790 -19.63 11.99 17.19
CA LEU A 790 -19.77 10.73 17.92
C LEU A 790 -21.23 10.25 18.06
N ARG A 791 -22.23 11.05 17.68
CA ARG A 791 -23.63 10.59 17.50
C ARG A 791 -23.80 9.60 16.35
N PHE A 792 -22.88 9.59 15.37
CA PHE A 792 -23.06 8.90 14.08
C PHE A 792 -22.03 7.80 13.82
N GLY A 793 -20.85 7.85 14.45
CA GLY A 793 -19.80 6.83 14.34
C GLY A 793 -18.72 7.01 15.40
N SER A 794 -17.83 6.04 15.55
CA SER A 794 -16.74 6.06 16.55
C SER A 794 -15.54 6.93 16.16
N THR A 795 -15.55 7.54 14.98
CA THR A 795 -14.43 8.31 14.40
C THR A 795 -14.78 9.79 14.38
N VAL A 796 -13.86 10.64 14.85
CA VAL A 796 -13.91 12.09 14.70
C VAL A 796 -13.00 12.46 13.52
N THR A 797 -13.54 13.14 12.52
CA THR A 797 -12.89 13.43 11.22
C THR A 797 -12.70 14.93 10.98
N ARG A 798 -13.32 15.77 11.81
CA ARG A 798 -13.25 17.24 11.79
C ARG A 798 -13.04 17.76 13.20
N HIS A 799 -12.43 18.92 13.34
CA HIS A 799 -12.07 19.49 14.64
C HIS A 799 -12.39 20.99 14.71
N ASN A 800 -12.68 21.50 15.92
CA ASN A 800 -12.94 22.93 16.11
C ASN A 800 -11.73 23.84 15.77
N SER A 801 -10.53 23.27 15.62
CA SER A 801 -9.34 23.95 15.05
C SER A 801 -9.56 24.41 13.61
N ASP A 802 -10.38 23.69 12.85
CA ASP A 802 -10.64 23.95 11.43
C ASP A 802 -11.37 25.29 11.26
N CYS A 803 -12.18 25.66 12.26
CA CYS A 803 -12.94 26.91 12.34
C CYS A 803 -12.09 28.18 12.55
N ALA A 804 -10.78 28.08 12.77
CA ALA A 804 -9.92 29.21 13.12
C ALA A 804 -9.41 30.02 11.90
N SER A 805 -9.93 29.75 10.70
CA SER A 805 -9.37 30.19 9.41
C SER A 805 -10.17 31.27 8.66
N ASN A 806 -11.27 31.79 9.23
CA ASN A 806 -12.17 32.80 8.63
C ASN A 806 -12.45 34.01 9.56
#